data_AF-A0A369JAW7-F1
#
_entry.id   AF-A0A369JAW7-F1
#
_cell.length_a   1.000
_cell.length_b   1.000
_cell.length_c   1.000
_cell.angle_alpha   90.00
_cell.angle_beta   90.00
_cell.angle_gamma   90.00
#
_symmetry.space_group_name_H-M   'P 1'
#
loop_
_entity.id
_entity.type
_entity.pdbx_description
1 polymer ?
#
loop_
_entity_poly.entity_id
_entity_poly.type
_entity_poly.pdbx_seq_one_letter_code
_entity_poly.pdbx_strand_id
1 'polypeptide(L)'
;MDMKERRLVPMEDRGAIKSALTHNNPIPHSFEAIVRQLIADVEKSVAQLDDELALLQARAASIQEQRTSYLAKIQEYQTTIAPHRKLPVEMLGEVFSACCPEPLHVPFQRDRTPWTLTRVCRQWRQVAFSTTGLWSHVMLDTLYFFSKGIHTTKTLFSWNDTSLVSLHATVYPTAKEGEIQEFDQFLVWCAARMESLSISGLLSNTKAFMSLPADLVPNLRQVKLIGTGRAESTSPTTLSVLRDAPRLDNVTVSHMSLRVSLLDIPFAQLTRLSIAETDLSSAQAWDVLCRCTGLVECILQFTVDDDTQPDSLIRTKRHRLPELKTLRLSVKGTMVGPFWLPFLALPSLVDFQISASSWTATWQSLWTPAITHSGCLGILDLDILVSSPDLEQILAATPALWKLRVPRGMAISDAILRPMAYGSLIPKLISLECKLDVRQELFAHLDMLEARAGGINGVPLISDVQFVRLCPIFLKNFREFAFILLLCYRPNPHSPLFHPQLGDLESETLFREALHITYSSESSSFIMKASLSSEDRAAIEVATTNNELLSDSTRTVVQLLIADATQSIIDIDYEIPRRQALLTDLQNKRIDYIARIQEYQTITAPHRKLPFDILKEIFIRCCPKYIFVPWKIKMAPWSLIRVCSKWRQVALATPALWSNIQVARRFLENRPSACIRMLEYLVNSSVNFPISLDTLVRGDLWPSNGSSDNGEVEFTEFLCSCAIRLQHLSGSFPSLRRFMGLPSTVVENLQSLGLTSVDGAGGPNKYSALRSACNLRSITFTHGLPPVGSLPNIPFSQLTNLTILGVSSPSDLVLDILSRCWSLVKFSLGFTGSTLVEDHPRHTLPALKRLQLFLYDTMTESDLAWMTYLCLPALVEYRIALPALESYPRWTSRWTPIITYSGNLESLILDILISKEDLAKFLVATPSLQKLEVPRGAVLPKALLRRMSQGVLVPNLSRLTCKFNSGKSLNSHLQMLQNRLEYDPGHRLSIPWDTSASSQDLHHPRWR
;
A
#
# COMPACT_ATOMS: atom_id res chain seq x y z
N MET A 1 -60.00 26.15 6.76
CA MET A 1 -60.19 27.62 6.76
C MET A 1 -58.91 28.25 6.26
N ASP A 2 -59.03 28.92 5.11
CA ASP A 2 -58.15 29.92 4.49
C ASP A 2 -56.61 29.87 4.62
N MET A 3 -55.98 29.41 3.54
CA MET A 3 -54.77 30.06 2.98
C MET A 3 -54.93 30.26 1.46
N LYS A 4 -56.10 30.72 1.02
CA LYS A 4 -56.17 31.58 -0.17
C LYS A 4 -55.54 32.93 0.24
N GLU A 5 -54.73 33.50 -0.63
CA GLU A 5 -54.04 34.79 -0.51
C GLU A 5 -52.77 34.85 0.36
N ARG A 6 -51.61 34.60 -0.26
CA ARG A 6 -50.38 35.37 0.02
C ARG A 6 -49.48 35.41 -1.22
N ARG A 7 -49.69 36.47 -2.01
CA ARG A 7 -48.81 37.10 -3.02
C ARG A 7 -47.98 36.14 -3.88
N LEU A 8 -48.62 35.60 -4.92
CA LEU A 8 -47.91 35.15 -6.12
C LEU A 8 -47.14 36.34 -6.71
N VAL A 9 -45.82 36.19 -6.78
CA VAL A 9 -44.89 37.07 -7.51
C VAL A 9 -45.44 37.30 -8.94
N PRO A 10 -45.57 38.56 -9.42
CA PRO A 10 -46.03 38.88 -10.77
C PRO A 10 -45.33 38.04 -11.85
N MET A 11 -46.04 37.60 -12.89
CA MET A 11 -45.47 36.73 -13.93
C MET A 11 -44.22 37.32 -14.62
N GLU A 12 -44.12 38.66 -14.70
CA GLU A 12 -42.96 39.37 -15.24
C GLU A 12 -41.67 39.12 -14.41
N ASP A 13 -41.81 38.96 -13.09
CA ASP A 13 -40.69 38.78 -12.16
C ASP A 13 -40.11 37.35 -12.19
N ARG A 14 -40.91 36.34 -12.56
CA ARG A 14 -40.42 34.95 -12.77
C ARG A 14 -39.49 34.84 -13.99
N GLY A 15 -39.74 35.63 -15.03
CA GLY A 15 -38.89 35.72 -16.21
C GLY A 15 -37.51 36.31 -15.90
N ALA A 16 -37.48 37.35 -15.06
CA ALA A 16 -36.25 37.99 -14.60
C ALA A 16 -35.37 37.06 -13.75
N ILE A 17 -35.97 36.24 -12.87
CA ILE A 17 -35.25 35.23 -12.06
C ILE A 17 -34.59 34.17 -12.95
N LYS A 18 -35.32 33.66 -13.95
CA LYS A 18 -34.81 32.66 -14.90
C LYS A 18 -33.71 33.24 -15.82
N SER A 19 -33.82 34.50 -16.20
CA SER A 19 -32.79 35.24 -16.94
C SER A 19 -31.53 35.49 -16.08
N ALA A 20 -31.69 35.87 -14.81
CA ALA A 20 -30.57 36.08 -13.88
C ALA A 20 -29.84 34.78 -13.48
N LEU A 21 -30.51 33.62 -13.56
CA LEU A 21 -29.91 32.30 -13.40
C LEU A 21 -29.03 31.91 -14.59
N THR A 22 -29.37 32.39 -15.79
CA THR A 22 -28.69 32.01 -17.05
C THR A 22 -27.58 32.98 -17.45
N HIS A 23 -27.72 34.28 -17.16
CA HIS A 23 -26.82 35.32 -17.68
C HIS A 23 -26.00 36.06 -16.61
N ASN A 24 -26.10 35.70 -15.32
CA ASN A 24 -25.26 36.24 -14.23
C ASN A 24 -25.28 37.78 -14.07
N ASN A 25 -26.30 38.46 -14.59
CA ASN A 25 -26.42 39.92 -14.51
C ASN A 25 -26.74 40.39 -13.08
N PRO A 26 -26.25 41.58 -12.66
CA PRO A 26 -26.61 42.17 -11.37
C PRO A 26 -28.09 42.54 -11.35
N ILE A 27 -28.73 42.29 -10.20
CA ILE A 27 -30.17 42.45 -10.01
C ILE A 27 -30.44 43.79 -9.30
N PRO A 28 -31.50 44.54 -9.68
CA PRO A 28 -31.85 45.80 -9.03
C PRO A 28 -32.09 45.66 -7.51
N HIS A 29 -31.72 46.67 -6.73
CA HIS A 29 -31.84 46.65 -5.26
C HIS A 29 -33.27 46.44 -4.74
N SER A 30 -34.29 46.95 -5.45
CA SER A 30 -35.71 46.70 -5.13
C SER A 30 -36.08 45.23 -5.25
N PHE A 31 -35.46 44.51 -6.20
CA PHE A 31 -35.70 43.10 -6.46
C PHE A 31 -34.91 42.19 -5.50
N GLU A 32 -33.74 42.64 -5.02
CA GLU A 32 -32.98 41.96 -3.96
C GLU A 32 -33.76 41.87 -2.64
N ALA A 33 -34.50 42.93 -2.28
CA ALA A 33 -35.36 42.92 -1.10
C ALA A 33 -36.51 41.89 -1.22
N ILE A 34 -37.11 41.76 -2.42
CA ILE A 34 -38.16 40.78 -2.71
C ILE A 34 -37.61 39.35 -2.63
N VAL A 35 -36.43 39.08 -3.20
CA VAL A 35 -35.79 37.76 -3.13
C VAL A 35 -35.41 37.39 -1.70
N ARG A 36 -34.94 38.34 -0.88
CA ARG A 36 -34.66 38.09 0.55
C ARG A 36 -35.93 37.76 1.34
N GLN A 37 -37.04 38.43 1.05
CA GLN A 37 -38.33 38.12 1.67
C GLN A 37 -38.81 36.70 1.29
N LEU A 38 -38.66 36.31 0.01
CA LEU A 38 -38.98 34.96 -0.44
C LEU A 38 -38.09 33.90 0.22
N ILE A 39 -36.80 34.18 0.44
CA ILE A 39 -35.91 33.29 1.20
C ILE A 39 -36.46 33.10 2.62
N ALA A 40 -36.80 34.18 3.33
CA ALA A 40 -37.32 34.11 4.70
C ALA A 40 -38.64 33.33 4.79
N ASP A 41 -39.54 33.49 3.81
CA ASP A 41 -40.82 32.77 3.76
C ASP A 41 -40.63 31.25 3.51
N VAL A 42 -39.68 30.89 2.63
CA VAL A 42 -39.35 29.47 2.37
C VAL A 42 -38.59 28.86 3.55
N GLU A 43 -37.67 29.58 4.20
CA GLU A 43 -36.97 29.14 5.42
C GLU A 43 -37.96 28.85 6.55
N LYS A 44 -38.97 29.71 6.72
CA LYS A 44 -40.06 29.45 7.68
C LYS A 44 -40.84 28.18 7.35
N SER A 45 -41.09 27.92 6.06
CA SER A 45 -41.79 26.72 5.61
C SER A 45 -40.94 25.45 5.81
N VAL A 46 -39.62 25.54 5.62
CA VAL A 46 -38.67 24.45 5.92
C VAL A 46 -38.62 24.14 7.41
N ALA A 47 -38.60 25.16 8.27
CA ALA A 47 -38.62 24.97 9.72
C ALA A 47 -39.89 24.23 10.18
N GLN A 48 -41.06 24.59 9.62
CA GLN A 48 -42.31 23.88 9.89
C GLN A 48 -42.29 22.41 9.44
N LEU A 49 -41.69 22.13 8.29
CA LEU A 49 -41.51 20.75 7.81
C LEU A 49 -40.51 19.97 8.67
N ASP A 50 -39.46 20.62 9.17
CA ASP A 50 -38.47 19.99 10.06
C ASP A 50 -39.10 19.58 11.41
N ASP A 51 -39.98 20.42 11.97
CA ASP A 51 -40.74 20.09 13.18
C ASP A 51 -41.70 18.90 12.95
N GLU A 52 -42.39 18.88 11.81
CA GLU A 52 -43.30 17.78 11.44
C GLU A 52 -42.54 16.46 11.18
N LEU A 53 -41.39 16.53 10.50
CA LEU A 53 -40.50 15.39 10.28
C LEU A 53 -39.98 14.83 11.61
N ALA A 54 -39.58 15.69 12.54
CA ALA A 54 -39.10 15.27 13.87
C ALA A 54 -40.19 14.54 14.65
N LEU A 55 -41.42 15.03 14.64
CA LEU A 55 -42.57 14.38 15.28
C LEU A 55 -42.88 13.01 14.67
N LEU A 56 -42.88 12.91 13.34
CA LEU A 56 -43.14 11.66 12.63
C LEU A 56 -42.01 10.64 12.83
N GLN A 57 -40.76 11.08 12.88
CA GLN A 57 -39.60 10.23 13.17
C GLN A 57 -39.65 9.68 14.61
N ALA A 58 -39.98 10.52 15.60
CA ALA A 58 -40.15 10.07 16.98
C ALA A 58 -41.27 9.02 17.11
N ARG A 59 -42.38 9.21 16.40
CA ARG A 59 -43.48 8.24 16.37
C ARG A 59 -43.11 6.94 15.67
N ALA A 60 -42.38 7.01 14.55
CA ALA A 60 -41.87 5.83 13.86
C ALA A 60 -40.88 5.04 14.72
N ALA A 61 -39.99 5.73 15.46
CA ALA A 61 -39.07 5.10 16.39
C ALA A 61 -39.80 4.37 17.52
N SER A 62 -40.84 4.98 18.10
CA SER A 62 -41.67 4.34 19.14
C SER A 62 -42.39 3.09 18.62
N ILE A 63 -42.95 3.12 17.40
CA ILE A 63 -43.60 1.97 16.78
C ILE A 63 -42.57 0.85 16.48
N GLN A 64 -41.37 1.22 16.03
CA GLN A 64 -40.29 0.27 15.80
C GLN A 64 -39.82 -0.39 17.11
N GLU A 65 -39.75 0.36 18.19
CA GLU A 65 -39.43 -0.16 19.53
C GLU A 65 -40.52 -1.11 20.06
N GLN A 66 -41.79 -0.79 19.81
CA GLN A 66 -42.89 -1.71 20.12
C GLN A 66 -42.75 -3.01 19.31
N ARG A 67 -42.47 -2.92 18.01
CA ARG A 67 -42.23 -4.08 17.15
C ARG A 67 -41.08 -4.95 17.66
N THR A 68 -39.94 -4.36 18.02
CA THR A 68 -38.79 -5.10 18.55
C THR A 68 -39.11 -5.75 19.89
N SER A 69 -39.87 -5.09 20.75
CA SER A 69 -40.36 -5.67 22.01
C SER A 69 -41.26 -6.89 21.79
N TYR A 70 -42.22 -6.81 20.86
CA TYR A 70 -43.09 -7.94 20.52
C TYR A 70 -42.33 -9.11 19.89
N LEU A 71 -41.35 -8.84 19.01
CA LEU A 71 -40.48 -9.87 18.45
C LEU A 71 -39.64 -10.58 19.53
N ALA A 72 -39.11 -9.83 20.50
CA ALA A 72 -38.37 -10.42 21.62
C ALA A 72 -39.25 -11.36 22.46
N LYS A 73 -40.51 -10.97 22.73
CA LYS A 73 -41.48 -11.83 23.44
C LYS A 73 -41.83 -13.10 22.66
N ILE A 74 -42.02 -12.99 21.34
CA ILE A 74 -42.26 -14.17 20.48
C ILE A 74 -41.07 -15.12 20.52
N GLN A 75 -39.85 -14.58 20.43
CA GLN A 75 -38.63 -15.38 20.50
C GLN A 75 -38.52 -16.11 21.84
N GLU A 76 -38.80 -15.43 22.96
CA GLU A 76 -38.85 -16.02 24.30
C GLU A 76 -39.85 -17.20 24.34
N TYR A 77 -41.08 -16.99 23.87
CA TYR A 77 -42.10 -18.04 23.82
C TYR A 77 -41.71 -19.21 22.89
N GLN A 78 -41.10 -18.93 21.74
CA GLN A 78 -40.62 -19.95 20.80
C GLN A 78 -39.47 -20.78 21.39
N THR A 79 -38.53 -20.17 22.11
CA THR A 79 -37.45 -20.91 22.80
C THR A 79 -38.02 -21.87 23.85
N THR A 80 -39.14 -21.50 24.47
CA THR A 80 -39.79 -22.31 25.50
C THR A 80 -40.44 -23.59 24.93
N ILE A 81 -40.82 -23.57 23.64
CA ILE A 81 -41.46 -24.70 22.94
C ILE A 81 -40.53 -25.39 21.92
N ALA A 82 -39.25 -25.03 21.89
CA ALA A 82 -38.32 -25.40 20.82
C ALA A 82 -38.00 -26.92 20.75
N PRO A 83 -37.89 -27.50 19.54
CA PRO A 83 -37.75 -28.94 19.34
C PRO A 83 -36.42 -29.52 19.82
N HIS A 84 -35.35 -28.71 19.95
CA HIS A 84 -34.07 -29.19 20.48
C HIS A 84 -34.15 -29.64 21.94
N ARG A 85 -35.21 -29.25 22.68
CA ARG A 85 -35.53 -29.78 24.01
C ARG A 85 -35.98 -31.25 24.00
N LYS A 86 -36.25 -31.83 22.83
CA LYS A 86 -36.63 -33.24 22.62
C LYS A 86 -35.52 -34.12 22.05
N LEU A 87 -34.36 -33.54 21.67
CA LEU A 87 -33.28 -34.30 21.04
C LEU A 87 -32.51 -35.11 22.10
N PRO A 88 -32.25 -36.41 21.86
CA PRO A 88 -31.31 -37.20 22.66
C PRO A 88 -29.91 -36.59 22.66
N VAL A 89 -29.16 -36.81 23.73
CA VAL A 89 -27.82 -36.21 23.94
C VAL A 89 -26.81 -36.69 22.90
N GLU A 90 -27.00 -37.90 22.36
CA GLU A 90 -26.18 -38.51 21.32
C GLU A 90 -26.31 -37.75 19.99
N MET A 91 -27.54 -37.42 19.59
CA MET A 91 -27.80 -36.66 18.36
C MET A 91 -27.28 -35.22 18.46
N LEU A 92 -27.33 -34.63 19.66
CA LEU A 92 -26.71 -33.32 19.91
C LEU A 92 -25.19 -33.39 19.79
N GLY A 93 -24.56 -34.49 20.25
CA GLY A 93 -23.12 -34.73 20.10
C GLY A 93 -22.67 -34.84 18.64
N GLU A 94 -23.44 -35.53 17.80
CA GLU A 94 -23.18 -35.62 16.34
C GLU A 94 -23.30 -34.25 15.66
N VAL A 95 -24.35 -33.49 15.99
CA VAL A 95 -24.53 -32.12 15.49
C VAL A 95 -23.37 -31.22 15.90
N PHE A 96 -22.93 -31.31 17.17
CA PHE A 96 -21.79 -30.50 17.64
C PHE A 96 -20.50 -30.85 16.91
N SER A 97 -20.26 -32.14 16.65
CA SER A 97 -19.10 -32.60 15.89
C SER A 97 -19.12 -32.07 14.46
N ALA A 98 -20.28 -32.06 13.80
CA ALA A 98 -20.44 -31.47 12.48
C ALA A 98 -20.26 -29.93 12.47
N CYS A 99 -20.60 -29.24 13.56
CA CYS A 99 -20.40 -27.80 13.71
C CYS A 99 -18.97 -27.38 14.07
N CYS A 100 -18.08 -28.33 14.37
CA CYS A 100 -16.69 -28.06 14.78
C CYS A 100 -15.67 -28.80 13.89
N PRO A 101 -15.61 -28.53 12.57
CA PRO A 101 -14.64 -29.18 11.69
C PRO A 101 -13.22 -28.62 11.86
N GLU A 102 -13.08 -27.41 12.41
CA GLU A 102 -11.80 -26.73 12.59
C GLU A 102 -11.11 -27.12 13.92
N PRO A 103 -9.76 -27.13 13.98
CA PRO A 103 -9.03 -27.41 15.21
C PRO A 103 -9.22 -26.30 16.25
N LEU A 104 -9.14 -26.66 17.53
CA LEU A 104 -9.22 -25.72 18.64
C LEU A 104 -8.00 -24.81 18.72
N HIS A 105 -8.18 -23.50 18.57
CA HIS A 105 -7.10 -22.54 18.79
C HIS A 105 -6.86 -22.24 20.27
N VAL A 106 -5.59 -22.27 20.68
CA VAL A 106 -5.11 -21.80 21.97
C VAL A 106 -4.17 -20.62 21.73
N PRO A 107 -4.46 -19.40 22.26
CA PRO A 107 -5.52 -19.08 23.24
C PRO A 107 -6.94 -19.11 22.65
N PHE A 108 -7.92 -19.50 23.48
CA PHE A 108 -9.30 -19.72 23.04
C PHE A 108 -10.01 -18.43 22.62
N GLN A 109 -10.67 -18.47 21.47
CA GLN A 109 -11.59 -17.44 21.01
C GLN A 109 -13.00 -17.79 21.51
N ARG A 110 -13.52 -17.00 22.46
CA ARG A 110 -14.80 -17.27 23.16
C ARG A 110 -16.01 -17.30 22.24
N ASP A 111 -15.89 -16.70 21.07
CA ASP A 111 -16.97 -16.49 20.11
C ASP A 111 -16.99 -17.58 19.03
N ARG A 112 -16.08 -18.56 19.10
CA ARG A 112 -16.02 -19.71 18.18
C ARG A 112 -16.51 -21.00 18.82
N THR A 113 -17.02 -21.89 17.98
CA THR A 113 -17.30 -23.27 18.37
C THR A 113 -15.99 -23.97 18.78
N PRO A 114 -16.01 -24.90 19.74
CA PRO A 114 -17.14 -25.40 20.53
C PRO A 114 -17.48 -24.54 21.76
N TRP A 115 -16.74 -23.46 22.05
CA TRP A 115 -16.95 -22.63 23.25
C TRP A 115 -18.33 -21.99 23.30
N THR A 116 -18.85 -21.54 22.15
CA THR A 116 -20.22 -21.03 22.03
C THR A 116 -21.27 -22.07 22.41
N LEU A 117 -21.08 -23.34 22.03
CA LEU A 117 -21.99 -24.45 22.34
C LEU A 117 -22.06 -24.69 23.86
N THR A 118 -20.94 -24.56 24.58
CA THR A 118 -20.91 -24.71 26.04
C THR A 118 -21.66 -23.60 26.80
N ARG A 119 -22.08 -22.54 26.12
CA ARG A 119 -22.69 -21.34 26.72
C ARG A 119 -24.19 -21.20 26.43
N VAL A 120 -24.76 -22.03 25.57
CA VAL A 120 -26.18 -21.98 25.19
C VAL A 120 -27.08 -22.34 26.36
N CYS A 121 -26.92 -23.53 26.94
CA CYS A 121 -27.66 -23.98 28.11
C CYS A 121 -26.85 -25.03 28.90
N ARG A 122 -27.33 -25.39 30.10
CA ARG A 122 -26.67 -26.40 30.96
C ARG A 122 -26.54 -27.76 30.27
N GLN A 123 -27.58 -28.21 29.55
CA GLN A 123 -27.58 -29.49 28.85
C GLN A 123 -26.56 -29.50 27.71
N TRP A 124 -26.53 -28.46 26.87
CA TRP A 124 -25.55 -28.35 25.78
C TRP A 124 -24.12 -28.32 26.28
N ARG A 125 -23.88 -27.64 27.42
CA ARG A 125 -22.58 -27.68 28.10
C ARG A 125 -22.19 -29.09 28.49
N GLN A 126 -23.08 -29.85 29.10
CA GLN A 126 -22.81 -31.22 29.51
C GLN A 126 -22.55 -32.13 28.30
N VAL A 127 -23.36 -32.00 27.24
CA VAL A 127 -23.18 -32.76 25.99
C VAL A 127 -21.82 -32.42 25.36
N ALA A 128 -21.50 -31.13 25.21
CA ALA A 128 -20.23 -30.70 24.62
C ALA A 128 -19.01 -31.25 25.39
N PHE A 129 -19.04 -31.28 26.73
CA PHE A 129 -17.97 -31.90 27.52
C PHE A 129 -17.91 -33.42 27.39
N SER A 130 -19.06 -34.10 27.22
CA SER A 130 -19.11 -35.54 26.98
C SER A 130 -18.71 -35.97 25.56
N THR A 131 -18.79 -35.07 24.58
CA THR A 131 -18.38 -35.32 23.20
C THR A 131 -16.87 -35.09 23.06
N THR A 132 -16.09 -36.13 23.36
CA THR A 132 -14.65 -36.04 23.53
C THR A 132 -13.88 -35.68 22.26
N GLY A 133 -14.43 -36.00 21.07
CA GLY A 133 -13.86 -35.63 19.78
C GLY A 133 -13.78 -34.12 19.54
N LEU A 134 -14.58 -33.31 20.26
CA LEU A 134 -14.54 -31.85 20.17
C LEU A 134 -13.24 -31.26 20.73
N TRP A 135 -12.54 -32.00 21.60
CA TRP A 135 -11.41 -31.50 22.40
C TRP A 135 -10.05 -32.15 22.04
N SER A 136 -10.03 -33.05 21.05
CA SER A 136 -8.83 -33.84 20.71
C SER A 136 -7.89 -33.16 19.72
N HIS A 137 -8.36 -32.20 18.92
CA HIS A 137 -7.55 -31.52 17.89
C HIS A 137 -7.27 -30.07 18.30
N VAL A 138 -6.01 -29.75 18.63
CA VAL A 138 -5.61 -28.44 19.15
C VAL A 138 -4.50 -27.80 18.32
N MET A 139 -4.72 -26.53 17.95
CA MET A 139 -3.72 -25.59 17.44
C MET A 139 -3.20 -24.69 18.58
N LEU A 140 -1.93 -24.84 18.93
CA LEU A 140 -1.25 -24.08 19.97
C LEU A 140 -0.34 -23.00 19.35
N ASP A 141 -0.65 -21.72 19.61
CA ASP A 141 0.22 -20.59 19.25
C ASP A 141 0.98 -20.07 20.48
N THR A 142 2.30 -20.08 20.39
CA THR A 142 3.18 -19.77 21.53
C THR A 142 3.70 -18.34 21.59
N LEU A 143 3.35 -17.43 20.65
CA LEU A 143 3.92 -16.07 20.55
C LEU A 143 3.87 -15.24 21.85
N TYR A 144 2.87 -15.44 22.71
CA TYR A 144 2.64 -14.57 23.87
C TYR A 144 2.20 -15.30 25.16
N PHE A 145 1.93 -16.61 25.10
CA PHE A 145 1.32 -17.36 26.20
C PHE A 145 1.89 -18.78 26.29
N PHE A 146 3.22 -18.93 26.28
CA PHE A 146 3.87 -20.24 26.18
C PHE A 146 3.40 -21.24 27.25
N SER A 147 3.72 -21.02 28.53
CA SER A 147 3.29 -21.91 29.62
C SER A 147 1.77 -21.97 29.81
N LYS A 148 1.08 -20.83 29.71
CA LYS A 148 -0.39 -20.79 29.86
C LYS A 148 -1.11 -21.57 28.76
N GLY A 149 -0.60 -21.51 27.53
CA GLY A 149 -1.10 -22.26 26.39
C GLY A 149 -0.89 -23.76 26.59
N ILE A 150 0.30 -24.17 27.02
CA ILE A 150 0.61 -25.56 27.37
C ILE A 150 -0.32 -26.09 28.47
N HIS A 151 -0.50 -25.34 29.57
CA HIS A 151 -1.43 -25.72 30.63
C HIS A 151 -2.88 -25.82 30.14
N THR A 152 -3.31 -24.90 29.26
CA THR A 152 -4.66 -24.92 28.68
C THR A 152 -4.84 -26.18 27.83
N THR A 153 -3.89 -26.48 26.94
CA THR A 153 -3.93 -27.69 26.11
C THR A 153 -3.87 -28.95 26.96
N LYS A 154 -3.04 -28.98 28.02
CA LYS A 154 -2.99 -30.09 28.98
C LYS A 154 -4.33 -30.29 29.67
N THR A 155 -5.01 -29.21 30.03
CA THR A 155 -6.36 -29.26 30.61
C THR A 155 -7.37 -29.81 29.60
N LEU A 156 -7.34 -29.35 28.35
CA LEU A 156 -8.20 -29.87 27.27
C LEU A 156 -7.98 -31.38 27.05
N PHE A 157 -6.72 -31.82 26.98
CA PHE A 157 -6.38 -33.23 26.82
C PHE A 157 -6.72 -34.09 28.04
N SER A 158 -6.87 -33.49 29.23
CA SER A 158 -7.33 -34.18 30.44
C SER A 158 -8.85 -34.33 30.53
N TRP A 159 -9.64 -33.61 29.72
CA TRP A 159 -11.09 -33.76 29.71
C TRP A 159 -11.54 -35.12 29.15
N ASN A 160 -10.64 -35.84 28.47
CA ASN A 160 -10.81 -37.26 28.21
C ASN A 160 -9.45 -37.94 28.09
N ASP A 161 -9.20 -38.97 28.91
CA ASP A 161 -7.94 -39.73 28.89
C ASP A 161 -7.88 -40.82 27.80
N THR A 162 -9.01 -41.16 27.18
CA THR A 162 -9.11 -42.29 26.24
C THR A 162 -8.99 -41.91 24.77
N SER A 163 -9.19 -40.63 24.41
CA SER A 163 -9.13 -40.20 23.02
C SER A 163 -7.70 -39.99 22.53
N LEU A 164 -7.47 -40.37 21.26
CA LEU A 164 -6.31 -39.94 20.50
C LEU A 164 -6.31 -38.42 20.35
N VAL A 165 -5.12 -37.82 20.31
CA VAL A 165 -4.94 -36.38 20.25
C VAL A 165 -4.16 -35.97 19.01
N SER A 166 -4.52 -34.81 18.46
CA SER A 166 -3.83 -34.16 17.35
C SER A 166 -3.37 -32.77 17.79
N LEU A 167 -2.08 -32.51 17.67
CA LEU A 167 -1.47 -31.25 18.12
C LEU A 167 -0.75 -30.55 16.98
N HIS A 168 -1.11 -29.29 16.73
CA HIS A 168 -0.39 -28.40 15.84
C HIS A 168 0.18 -27.21 16.62
N ALA A 169 1.49 -27.18 16.85
CA ALA A 169 2.17 -26.18 17.65
C ALA A 169 3.07 -25.25 16.80
N THR A 170 2.89 -23.94 16.93
CA THR A 170 3.79 -22.92 16.37
C THR A 170 4.70 -22.38 17.47
N VAL A 171 6.01 -22.65 17.38
CA VAL A 171 7.03 -22.38 18.40
C VAL A 171 7.96 -21.25 17.96
N TYR A 172 7.91 -20.10 18.62
CA TYR A 172 8.66 -18.91 18.20
C TYR A 172 10.03 -18.79 18.89
N PRO A 173 11.03 -18.13 18.27
CA PRO A 173 12.41 -18.04 18.79
C PRO A 173 12.55 -17.29 20.13
N THR A 174 11.49 -16.60 20.57
CA THR A 174 11.50 -15.75 21.77
C THR A 174 11.23 -16.51 23.08
N ALA A 175 10.99 -17.83 23.02
CA ALA A 175 10.72 -18.66 24.19
C ALA A 175 11.97 -18.81 25.09
N LYS A 176 11.76 -18.80 26.41
CA LYS A 176 12.84 -19.01 27.40
C LYS A 176 13.20 -20.50 27.50
N GLU A 177 14.43 -20.80 27.92
CA GLU A 177 14.92 -22.18 28.06
C GLU A 177 14.06 -23.06 28.99
N GLY A 178 13.51 -22.50 30.07
CA GLY A 178 12.59 -23.22 30.96
C GLY A 178 11.22 -23.53 30.32
N GLU A 179 10.69 -22.62 29.51
CA GLU A 179 9.43 -22.82 28.76
C GLU A 179 9.60 -23.92 27.71
N ILE A 180 10.79 -23.96 27.08
CA ILE A 180 11.17 -24.98 26.12
C ILE A 180 11.17 -26.39 26.74
N GLN A 181 11.77 -26.55 27.92
CA GLN A 181 11.76 -27.83 28.64
C GLN A 181 10.34 -28.25 29.02
N GLU A 182 9.49 -27.30 29.42
CA GLU A 182 8.09 -27.56 29.73
C GLU A 182 7.31 -28.09 28.52
N PHE A 183 7.56 -27.54 27.33
CA PHE A 183 6.92 -28.03 26.09
C PHE A 183 7.41 -29.43 25.69
N ASP A 184 8.71 -29.70 25.78
CA ASP A 184 9.27 -31.02 25.47
C ASP A 184 8.70 -32.10 26.42
N GLN A 185 8.62 -31.79 27.72
CA GLN A 185 7.96 -32.66 28.71
C GLN A 185 6.46 -32.85 28.44
N PHE A 186 5.77 -31.80 27.98
CA PHE A 186 4.36 -31.90 27.58
C PHE A 186 4.16 -32.82 26.37
N LEU A 187 5.04 -32.76 25.37
CA LEU A 187 5.00 -33.67 24.23
C LEU A 187 5.23 -35.13 24.67
N VAL A 188 6.19 -35.36 25.56
CA VAL A 188 6.43 -36.70 26.15
C VAL A 188 5.19 -37.19 26.92
N TRP A 189 4.52 -36.33 27.68
CA TRP A 189 3.32 -36.69 28.46
C TRP A 189 2.16 -37.18 27.59
N CYS A 190 1.96 -36.61 26.40
CA CYS A 190 0.88 -37.00 25.49
C CYS A 190 1.31 -37.95 24.36
N ALA A 191 2.58 -38.38 24.33
CA ALA A 191 3.16 -39.18 23.25
C ALA A 191 2.36 -40.46 22.92
N ALA A 192 1.93 -41.22 23.94
CA ALA A 192 1.21 -42.49 23.74
C ALA A 192 -0.17 -42.32 23.08
N ARG A 193 -0.77 -41.14 23.21
CA ARG A 193 -2.10 -40.78 22.69
C ARG A 193 -2.01 -39.99 21.39
N MET A 194 -0.82 -39.60 20.95
CA MET A 194 -0.61 -38.75 19.78
C MET A 194 -0.94 -39.52 18.50
N GLU A 195 -1.87 -39.00 17.70
CA GLU A 195 -2.18 -39.50 16.36
C GLU A 195 -1.56 -38.63 15.27
N SER A 196 -1.62 -37.30 15.45
CA SER A 196 -1.03 -36.33 14.52
C SER A 196 -0.25 -35.27 15.28
N LEU A 197 1.01 -35.06 14.89
CA LEU A 197 1.87 -34.05 15.46
C LEU A 197 2.39 -33.11 14.37
N SER A 198 2.12 -31.82 14.49
CA SER A 198 2.68 -30.78 13.64
C SER A 198 3.40 -29.75 14.48
N ILE A 199 4.70 -29.57 14.26
CA ILE A 199 5.51 -28.57 14.95
C ILE A 199 6.13 -27.67 13.91
N SER A 200 5.89 -26.36 14.02
CA SER A 200 6.52 -25.35 13.19
C SER A 200 7.32 -24.37 14.03
N GLY A 201 8.60 -24.12 13.70
CA GLY A 201 9.46 -23.22 14.44
C GLY A 201 10.80 -23.84 14.86
N LEU A 202 11.21 -23.61 16.12
CA LEU A 202 12.51 -24.06 16.64
C LEU A 202 12.45 -25.55 17.05
N LEU A 203 12.79 -26.47 16.13
CA LEU A 203 12.73 -27.92 16.34
C LEU A 203 13.84 -28.46 17.28
N SER A 204 14.91 -27.70 17.51
CA SER A 204 15.96 -28.01 18.51
C SER A 204 15.44 -28.19 19.93
N ASN A 205 14.20 -27.79 20.17
CA ASN A 205 13.56 -27.69 21.48
C ASN A 205 12.75 -28.92 21.87
N THR A 206 12.67 -29.93 20.99
CA THR A 206 11.89 -31.15 21.22
C THR A 206 12.78 -32.38 21.33
N LYS A 207 13.98 -32.24 21.93
CA LYS A 207 15.01 -33.29 21.93
C LYS A 207 14.54 -34.54 22.66
N ALA A 208 13.90 -34.38 23.82
CA ALA A 208 13.43 -35.50 24.62
C ALA A 208 12.38 -36.29 23.85
N PHE A 209 11.37 -35.61 23.28
CA PHE A 209 10.36 -36.26 22.46
C PHE A 209 10.97 -36.96 21.23
N MET A 210 11.87 -36.29 20.50
CA MET A 210 12.48 -36.86 19.28
C MET A 210 13.40 -38.06 19.57
N SER A 211 13.94 -38.15 20.79
CA SER A 211 14.77 -39.26 21.26
C SER A 211 13.99 -40.44 21.84
N LEU A 212 12.66 -40.36 21.95
CA LEU A 212 11.85 -41.43 22.51
C LEU A 212 11.95 -42.71 21.66
N PRO A 213 11.91 -43.90 22.30
CA PRO A 213 11.65 -45.16 21.61
C PRO A 213 10.29 -45.13 20.90
N ALA A 214 10.20 -45.75 19.73
CA ALA A 214 8.98 -45.76 18.92
C ALA A 214 7.79 -46.47 19.62
N ASP A 215 8.08 -47.38 20.55
CA ASP A 215 7.12 -48.12 21.37
C ASP A 215 6.27 -47.20 22.26
N LEU A 216 6.76 -45.98 22.54
CA LEU A 216 6.04 -44.96 23.31
C LEU A 216 5.16 -44.04 22.46
N VAL A 217 5.16 -44.21 21.13
CA VAL A 217 4.29 -43.49 20.16
C VAL A 217 3.49 -44.46 19.27
N PRO A 218 2.72 -45.41 19.84
CA PRO A 218 2.09 -46.50 19.10
C PRO A 218 0.97 -46.07 18.14
N ASN A 219 0.42 -44.87 18.32
CA ASN A 219 -0.74 -44.37 17.57
C ASN A 219 -0.39 -43.29 16.53
N LEU A 220 0.89 -42.90 16.42
CA LEU A 220 1.32 -41.81 15.58
C LEU A 220 1.19 -42.17 14.10
N ARG A 221 0.32 -41.46 13.38
CA ARG A 221 0.06 -41.64 11.94
C ARG A 221 0.67 -40.55 11.10
N GLN A 222 0.62 -39.32 11.59
CA GLN A 222 1.09 -38.14 10.87
C GLN A 222 2.09 -37.33 11.70
N VAL A 223 3.20 -36.96 11.06
CA VAL A 223 4.20 -36.04 11.62
C VAL A 223 4.54 -34.97 10.61
N LYS A 224 4.46 -33.70 11.04
CA LYS A 224 4.84 -32.53 10.25
C LYS A 224 5.83 -31.67 11.03
N LEU A 225 7.06 -31.55 10.52
CA LEU A 225 8.14 -30.78 11.13
C LEU A 225 8.54 -29.66 10.17
N ILE A 226 8.40 -28.41 10.61
CA ILE A 226 8.70 -27.20 9.83
C ILE A 226 9.71 -26.37 10.62
N GLY A 227 10.94 -26.23 10.15
CA GLY A 227 11.97 -25.41 10.78
C GLY A 227 11.85 -23.91 10.47
N THR A 228 12.76 -23.10 11.02
CA THR A 228 12.82 -21.63 10.76
C THR A 228 13.82 -21.22 9.67
N GLY A 229 14.50 -22.18 9.03
CA GLY A 229 15.46 -21.94 7.96
C GLY A 229 16.76 -21.22 8.34
N ARG A 230 16.99 -20.91 9.62
CA ARG A 230 18.22 -20.25 10.11
C ARG A 230 19.12 -21.24 10.87
N ALA A 231 20.28 -21.55 10.28
CA ALA A 231 21.45 -22.25 10.83
C ALA A 231 21.28 -23.73 11.26
N GLU A 232 22.36 -24.51 11.05
CA GLU A 232 22.54 -25.93 11.41
C GLU A 232 22.31 -26.24 12.91
N SER A 233 22.31 -25.22 13.78
CA SER A 233 22.13 -25.37 15.23
C SER A 233 20.67 -25.55 15.69
N THR A 234 19.70 -25.51 14.76
CA THR A 234 18.25 -25.54 15.08
C THR A 234 17.54 -26.84 14.71
N SER A 235 18.21 -27.81 14.07
CA SER A 235 17.65 -29.11 13.74
C SER A 235 17.85 -30.14 14.88
N PRO A 236 16.90 -31.05 15.12
CA PRO A 236 17.10 -32.16 16.04
C PRO A 236 18.24 -33.07 15.55
N THR A 237 19.08 -33.53 16.47
CA THR A 237 20.25 -34.38 16.17
C THR A 237 19.86 -35.80 15.74
N THR A 238 18.66 -36.26 16.12
CA THR A 238 18.10 -37.58 15.80
C THR A 238 16.58 -37.47 15.67
N LEU A 239 15.96 -38.31 14.82
CA LEU A 239 14.50 -38.48 14.73
C LEU A 239 14.10 -39.91 15.11
N SER A 240 14.79 -40.52 16.08
CA SER A 240 14.64 -41.94 16.43
C SER A 240 13.20 -42.34 16.78
N VAL A 241 12.40 -41.42 17.31
CA VAL A 241 10.97 -41.62 17.57
C VAL A 241 10.18 -42.05 16.33
N LEU A 242 10.64 -41.70 15.13
CA LEU A 242 10.00 -42.04 13.86
C LEU A 242 10.40 -43.43 13.34
N ARG A 243 11.60 -43.92 13.69
CA ARG A 243 12.27 -45.04 13.01
C ARG A 243 11.44 -46.32 12.99
N ASP A 244 10.80 -46.66 14.10
CA ASP A 244 10.03 -47.89 14.27
C ASP A 244 8.55 -47.60 14.63
N ALA A 245 8.04 -46.39 14.34
CA ALA A 245 6.67 -46.01 14.66
C ALA A 245 5.67 -46.84 13.82
N PRO A 246 4.87 -47.75 14.40
CA PRO A 246 4.24 -48.85 13.67
C PRO A 246 3.07 -48.43 12.78
N ARG A 247 2.55 -47.21 12.94
CA ARG A 247 1.37 -46.69 12.22
C ARG A 247 1.67 -45.44 11.40
N LEU A 248 2.93 -45.01 11.34
CA LEU A 248 3.31 -43.76 10.70
C LEU A 248 3.18 -43.89 9.18
N ASP A 249 2.27 -43.14 8.58
CA ASP A 249 1.97 -43.18 7.15
C ASP A 249 2.23 -41.85 6.43
N ASN A 250 2.29 -40.74 7.16
CA ASN A 250 2.42 -39.39 6.61
C ASN A 250 3.54 -38.60 7.30
N VAL A 251 4.59 -38.31 6.55
CA VAL A 251 5.73 -37.52 7.03
C VAL A 251 5.91 -36.28 6.16
N THR A 252 5.90 -35.12 6.80
CA THR A 252 6.22 -33.84 6.19
C THR A 252 7.38 -33.20 6.93
N VAL A 253 8.45 -32.88 6.20
CA VAL A 253 9.65 -32.25 6.74
C VAL A 253 10.00 -31.04 5.89
N SER A 254 10.19 -29.88 6.52
CA SER A 254 10.59 -28.67 5.80
C SER A 254 11.47 -27.70 6.58
N HIS A 255 12.25 -26.88 5.86
CA HIS A 255 13.13 -25.85 6.43
C HIS A 255 14.10 -26.36 7.50
N MET A 256 14.63 -27.58 7.35
CA MET A 256 15.58 -28.21 8.27
C MET A 256 16.68 -29.00 7.54
N SER A 257 17.82 -29.22 8.21
CA SER A 257 18.90 -30.08 7.69
C SER A 257 18.58 -31.55 7.94
N LEU A 258 18.83 -32.38 6.93
CA LEU A 258 18.52 -33.81 6.89
C LEU A 258 19.76 -34.72 6.96
N ARG A 259 20.97 -34.17 7.13
CA ARG A 259 22.24 -34.90 7.01
C ARG A 259 22.36 -36.15 7.89
N VAL A 260 21.74 -36.16 9.07
CA VAL A 260 21.80 -37.30 10.02
C VAL A 260 20.44 -38.02 10.14
N SER A 261 19.33 -37.36 9.82
CA SER A 261 17.98 -37.80 10.16
C SER A 261 17.27 -38.66 9.10
N LEU A 262 17.80 -38.78 7.87
CA LEU A 262 17.19 -39.60 6.81
C LEU A 262 17.18 -41.10 7.12
N LEU A 263 18.03 -41.58 8.03
CA LEU A 263 18.04 -42.99 8.45
C LEU A 263 16.92 -43.31 9.46
N ASP A 264 16.36 -42.28 10.09
CA ASP A 264 15.33 -42.41 11.11
C ASP A 264 13.91 -42.36 10.55
N ILE A 265 13.75 -42.08 9.24
CA ILE A 265 12.44 -42.00 8.60
C ILE A 265 12.07 -43.39 8.03
N PRO A 266 10.93 -43.99 8.43
CA PRO A 266 10.53 -45.33 7.99
C PRO A 266 9.89 -45.32 6.59
N PHE A 267 10.67 -45.01 5.56
CA PHE A 267 10.18 -44.81 4.19
C PHE A 267 9.32 -45.95 3.62
N ALA A 268 9.56 -47.20 4.03
CA ALA A 268 8.88 -48.37 3.48
C ALA A 268 7.37 -48.41 3.75
N GLN A 269 6.89 -47.83 4.85
CA GLN A 269 5.47 -47.86 5.24
C GLN A 269 4.72 -46.54 4.92
N LEU A 270 5.41 -45.52 4.40
CA LEU A 270 4.81 -44.22 4.14
C LEU A 270 3.89 -44.25 2.92
N THR A 271 2.72 -43.63 3.06
CA THR A 271 1.77 -43.37 1.98
C THR A 271 1.88 -41.92 1.48
N ARG A 272 2.28 -40.98 2.35
CA ARG A 272 2.48 -39.57 1.99
C ARG A 272 3.83 -39.08 2.51
N LEU A 273 4.63 -38.53 1.62
CA LEU A 273 5.94 -37.99 1.94
C LEU A 273 6.10 -36.59 1.34
N SER A 274 6.43 -35.62 2.18
CA SER A 274 6.79 -34.28 1.74
C SER A 274 8.11 -33.87 2.38
N ILE A 275 9.13 -33.63 1.55
CA ILE A 275 10.42 -33.08 1.96
C ILE A 275 10.65 -31.83 1.13
N ALA A 276 10.60 -30.65 1.76
CA ALA A 276 10.72 -29.36 1.08
C ALA A 276 11.65 -28.40 1.81
N GLU A 277 12.35 -27.53 1.10
CA GLU A 277 13.23 -26.51 1.71
C GLU A 277 14.31 -27.07 2.65
N THR A 278 14.85 -28.24 2.31
CA THR A 278 15.94 -28.90 3.03
C THR A 278 17.23 -28.92 2.19
N ASP A 279 18.30 -29.47 2.76
CA ASP A 279 19.60 -29.74 2.10
C ASP A 279 19.66 -31.13 1.42
N LEU A 280 18.51 -31.63 0.95
CA LEU A 280 18.41 -32.93 0.28
C LEU A 280 19.09 -32.87 -1.10
N SER A 281 20.05 -33.75 -1.37
CA SER A 281 20.67 -33.84 -2.70
C SER A 281 19.87 -34.73 -3.67
N SER A 282 20.08 -34.55 -4.97
CA SER A 282 19.45 -35.38 -6.01
C SER A 282 19.67 -36.90 -5.83
N ALA A 283 20.87 -37.30 -5.40
CA ALA A 283 21.19 -38.71 -5.13
C ALA A 283 20.41 -39.25 -3.92
N GLN A 284 20.26 -38.44 -2.87
CA GLN A 284 19.45 -38.79 -1.70
C GLN A 284 17.97 -38.86 -2.04
N ALA A 285 17.45 -37.96 -2.89
CA ALA A 285 16.07 -38.01 -3.35
C ALA A 285 15.75 -39.34 -4.07
N TRP A 286 16.65 -39.82 -4.93
CA TRP A 286 16.52 -41.14 -5.57
C TRP A 286 16.50 -42.29 -4.56
N ASP A 287 17.42 -42.27 -3.60
CA ASP A 287 17.51 -43.30 -2.56
C ASP A 287 16.25 -43.34 -1.68
N VAL A 288 15.70 -42.16 -1.32
CA VAL A 288 14.41 -42.03 -0.62
C VAL A 288 13.28 -42.68 -1.41
N LEU A 289 13.16 -42.38 -2.71
CA LEU A 289 12.12 -42.97 -3.56
C LEU A 289 12.27 -44.49 -3.66
N CYS A 290 13.49 -45.00 -3.78
CA CYS A 290 13.76 -46.44 -3.85
C CYS A 290 13.42 -47.20 -2.56
N ARG A 291 13.43 -46.52 -1.40
CA ARG A 291 13.05 -47.09 -0.10
C ARG A 291 11.54 -47.07 0.15
N CYS A 292 10.76 -46.33 -0.64
CA CYS A 292 9.31 -46.26 -0.53
C CYS A 292 8.63 -47.35 -1.38
N THR A 293 7.69 -48.12 -0.81
CA THR A 293 6.99 -49.20 -1.55
C THR A 293 5.48 -48.95 -1.71
N GLY A 294 4.85 -48.22 -0.79
CA GLY A 294 3.40 -47.92 -0.77
C GLY A 294 3.03 -46.45 -0.96
N LEU A 295 3.91 -45.65 -1.55
CA LEU A 295 3.74 -44.19 -1.63
C LEU A 295 2.63 -43.80 -2.59
N VAL A 296 1.69 -42.95 -2.13
CA VAL A 296 0.55 -42.41 -2.89
C VAL A 296 0.78 -40.95 -3.28
N GLU A 297 1.37 -40.15 -2.41
CA GLU A 297 1.71 -38.75 -2.65
C GLU A 297 3.16 -38.47 -2.24
N CYS A 298 3.91 -37.85 -3.14
CA CYS A 298 5.30 -37.50 -2.95
C CYS A 298 5.57 -36.06 -3.37
N ILE A 299 6.12 -35.25 -2.47
CA ILE A 299 6.59 -33.89 -2.73
C ILE A 299 8.06 -33.82 -2.32
N LEU A 300 8.96 -33.60 -3.27
CA LEU A 300 10.40 -33.52 -3.01
C LEU A 300 10.99 -32.24 -3.57
N GLN A 301 11.70 -31.51 -2.72
CA GLN A 301 12.63 -30.47 -3.14
C GLN A 301 14.07 -30.90 -2.87
N PHE A 302 14.94 -30.76 -3.87
CA PHE A 302 16.34 -31.18 -3.76
C PHE A 302 17.27 -30.25 -4.55
N THR A 303 18.55 -30.25 -4.16
CA THR A 303 19.63 -29.55 -4.87
C THR A 303 20.36 -30.50 -5.83
N VAL A 304 20.79 -29.94 -6.96
CA VAL A 304 21.69 -30.60 -7.91
C VAL A 304 23.04 -29.88 -7.81
N ASP A 305 24.05 -30.56 -7.26
CA ASP A 305 25.40 -30.01 -7.13
C ASP A 305 26.20 -30.30 -8.41
N ASP A 306 26.88 -29.28 -8.97
CA ASP A 306 27.68 -29.37 -10.21
C ASP A 306 28.90 -30.30 -10.07
N ASP A 307 29.37 -30.55 -8.84
CA ASP A 307 30.63 -31.27 -8.56
C ASP A 307 30.48 -32.80 -8.47
N THR A 308 29.26 -33.32 -8.41
CA THR A 308 29.05 -34.78 -8.52
C THR A 308 28.86 -35.12 -9.99
N GLN A 309 29.91 -35.66 -10.62
CA GLN A 309 29.75 -36.50 -11.81
C GLN A 309 28.56 -37.46 -11.58
N PRO A 310 27.81 -37.86 -12.63
CA PRO A 310 26.77 -38.86 -12.48
C PRO A 310 27.43 -40.14 -12.01
N ASP A 311 27.47 -40.32 -10.68
CA ASP A 311 28.13 -41.46 -10.09
C ASP A 311 27.53 -42.69 -10.74
N SER A 312 28.44 -43.52 -11.22
CA SER A 312 28.36 -44.85 -11.80
C SER A 312 27.46 -45.88 -11.06
N LEU A 313 26.60 -45.40 -10.15
CA LEU A 313 25.69 -46.11 -9.25
C LEU A 313 24.20 -45.87 -9.55
N ILE A 314 23.80 -45.09 -10.58
CA ILE A 314 22.41 -45.12 -11.07
C ILE A 314 22.15 -46.51 -11.65
N ARG A 315 21.75 -47.42 -10.76
CA ARG A 315 21.45 -48.81 -11.03
C ARG A 315 20.52 -48.86 -12.23
N THR A 316 20.92 -49.64 -13.22
CA THR A 316 20.22 -49.95 -14.49
C THR A 316 18.82 -50.56 -14.33
N LYS A 317 18.25 -50.57 -13.12
CA LYS A 317 16.98 -51.19 -12.78
C LYS A 317 15.92 -50.11 -12.57
N ARG A 318 14.88 -50.14 -13.41
CA ARG A 318 13.69 -49.31 -13.25
C ARG A 318 13.04 -49.56 -11.88
N HIS A 319 12.74 -48.51 -11.13
CA HIS A 319 12.03 -48.60 -9.86
C HIS A 319 10.55 -48.29 -10.08
N ARG A 320 9.67 -49.15 -9.55
CA ARG A 320 8.23 -49.06 -9.78
C ARG A 320 7.53 -48.62 -8.50
N LEU A 321 6.76 -47.54 -8.58
CA LEU A 321 5.93 -47.02 -7.51
C LEU A 321 4.45 -47.21 -7.92
N PRO A 322 3.83 -48.36 -7.59
CA PRO A 322 2.54 -48.74 -8.17
C PRO A 322 1.36 -47.89 -7.70
N GLU A 323 1.41 -47.37 -6.48
CA GLU A 323 0.30 -46.63 -5.86
C GLU A 323 0.44 -45.11 -5.99
N LEU A 324 1.55 -44.62 -6.58
CA LEU A 324 1.85 -43.18 -6.61
C LEU A 324 0.93 -42.44 -7.58
N LYS A 325 0.05 -41.61 -7.02
CA LYS A 325 -0.92 -40.79 -7.73
C LYS A 325 -0.42 -39.35 -7.93
N THR A 326 0.35 -38.83 -6.98
CA THR A 326 0.80 -37.44 -7.00
C THR A 326 2.31 -37.39 -6.82
N LEU A 327 3.01 -36.75 -7.77
CA LEU A 327 4.45 -36.52 -7.72
C LEU A 327 4.75 -35.06 -8.01
N ARG A 328 5.32 -34.35 -7.04
CA ARG A 328 5.75 -32.95 -7.17
C ARG A 328 7.24 -32.83 -6.90
N LEU A 329 7.98 -32.29 -7.86
CA LEU A 329 9.42 -32.13 -7.81
C LEU A 329 9.79 -30.65 -7.87
N SER A 330 10.67 -30.20 -6.98
CA SER A 330 11.24 -28.86 -7.00
C SER A 330 12.76 -28.93 -7.01
N VAL A 331 13.39 -28.39 -8.06
CA VAL A 331 14.83 -28.50 -8.28
C VAL A 331 15.51 -27.16 -7.97
N LYS A 332 16.51 -27.17 -7.09
CA LYS A 332 17.35 -26.01 -6.76
C LYS A 332 18.74 -26.16 -7.40
N GLY A 333 19.26 -25.14 -8.09
CA GLY A 333 20.64 -25.11 -8.65
C GLY A 333 20.77 -24.82 -10.15
N THR A 334 22.01 -24.90 -10.67
CA THR A 334 22.40 -24.83 -12.09
C THR A 334 22.05 -26.15 -12.79
N MET A 335 21.48 -26.08 -14.00
CA MET A 335 20.66 -27.18 -14.51
C MET A 335 21.42 -28.19 -15.38
N VAL A 336 21.53 -29.42 -14.86
CA VAL A 336 21.31 -30.67 -15.61
C VAL A 336 20.36 -31.50 -14.75
N GLY A 337 19.08 -31.63 -15.14
CA GLY A 337 17.99 -32.04 -14.24
C GLY A 337 18.08 -33.48 -13.68
N PRO A 338 17.04 -34.00 -13.00
CA PRO A 338 17.11 -35.30 -12.33
C PRO A 338 17.33 -36.46 -13.31
N PHE A 339 18.56 -36.97 -13.38
CA PHE A 339 18.96 -38.08 -14.27
C PHE A 339 18.24 -39.40 -13.97
N TRP A 340 17.68 -39.54 -12.77
CA TRP A 340 16.98 -40.75 -12.32
C TRP A 340 15.48 -40.77 -12.73
N LEU A 341 14.89 -39.64 -13.11
CA LEU A 341 13.46 -39.56 -13.47
C LEU A 341 13.04 -40.56 -14.58
N PRO A 342 13.83 -40.78 -15.66
CA PRO A 342 13.53 -41.78 -16.69
C PRO A 342 13.45 -43.23 -16.19
N PHE A 343 14.03 -43.52 -15.02
CA PHE A 343 14.07 -44.86 -14.44
C PHE A 343 12.88 -45.14 -13.51
N LEU A 344 11.99 -44.18 -13.30
CA LEU A 344 10.76 -44.37 -12.54
C LEU A 344 9.65 -44.93 -13.42
N ALA A 345 8.97 -45.97 -12.93
CA ALA A 345 7.75 -46.49 -13.50
C ALA A 345 6.57 -46.12 -12.59
N LEU A 346 5.73 -45.20 -13.06
CA LEU A 346 4.64 -44.58 -12.30
C LEU A 346 3.27 -44.94 -12.93
N PRO A 347 2.79 -46.18 -12.80
CA PRO A 347 1.60 -46.65 -13.54
C PRO A 347 0.28 -45.99 -13.11
N SER A 348 0.22 -45.39 -11.90
CA SER A 348 -1.00 -44.81 -11.34
C SER A 348 -0.97 -43.28 -11.23
N LEU A 349 -0.03 -42.63 -11.91
CA LEU A 349 0.20 -41.18 -11.79
C LEU A 349 -0.96 -40.37 -12.37
N VAL A 350 -1.50 -39.44 -11.57
CA VAL A 350 -2.63 -38.54 -11.89
C VAL A 350 -2.23 -37.06 -11.84
N ASP A 351 -1.39 -36.66 -10.87
CA ASP A 351 -0.90 -35.28 -10.70
C ASP A 351 0.63 -35.27 -10.78
N PHE A 352 1.17 -34.58 -11.78
CA PHE A 352 2.61 -34.38 -11.93
C PHE A 352 2.95 -32.89 -11.97
N GLN A 353 3.88 -32.47 -11.12
CA GLN A 353 4.37 -31.10 -11.08
C GLN A 353 5.89 -31.07 -11.01
N ILE A 354 6.50 -30.21 -11.82
CA ILE A 354 7.94 -29.94 -11.74
C ILE A 354 8.20 -28.44 -11.78
N SER A 355 9.04 -27.97 -10.86
CA SER A 355 9.46 -26.57 -10.78
C SER A 355 10.97 -26.50 -10.60
N ALA A 356 11.61 -25.43 -11.10
CA ALA A 356 13.02 -25.18 -10.87
C ALA A 356 13.27 -23.77 -10.35
N SER A 357 14.27 -23.58 -9.50
CA SER A 357 14.69 -22.25 -9.05
C SER A 357 15.42 -21.48 -10.16
N SER A 358 16.12 -22.18 -11.06
CA SER A 358 16.79 -21.57 -12.20
C SER A 358 15.83 -21.29 -13.34
N TRP A 359 15.95 -20.10 -13.93
CA TRP A 359 15.23 -19.69 -15.13
C TRP A 359 15.72 -20.40 -16.40
N THR A 360 16.91 -21.01 -16.36
CA THR A 360 17.49 -21.74 -17.50
C THR A 360 17.12 -23.23 -17.51
N ALA A 361 16.30 -23.68 -16.55
CA ALA A 361 15.88 -25.07 -16.45
C ALA A 361 15.03 -25.51 -17.64
N THR A 362 15.51 -26.51 -18.37
CA THR A 362 14.81 -27.07 -19.53
C THR A 362 14.30 -28.49 -19.28
N TRP A 363 13.16 -28.81 -19.89
CA TRP A 363 12.63 -30.16 -19.99
C TRP A 363 13.58 -31.06 -20.78
N GLN A 364 13.77 -32.29 -20.33
CA GLN A 364 14.52 -33.31 -21.05
C GLN A 364 13.54 -34.31 -21.65
N SER A 365 13.64 -34.57 -22.95
CA SER A 365 12.77 -35.51 -23.68
C SER A 365 12.75 -36.92 -23.07
N LEU A 366 13.83 -37.32 -22.39
CA LEU A 366 13.95 -38.59 -21.66
C LEU A 366 13.00 -38.71 -20.46
N TRP A 367 12.45 -37.60 -19.94
CA TRP A 367 11.50 -37.60 -18.82
C TRP A 367 10.08 -37.91 -19.26
N THR A 368 9.73 -37.60 -20.51
CA THR A 368 8.39 -37.75 -21.08
C THR A 368 7.81 -39.15 -20.83
N PRO A 369 8.52 -40.25 -21.09
CA PRO A 369 7.96 -41.58 -20.84
C PRO A 369 7.60 -41.77 -19.36
N ALA A 370 8.43 -41.36 -18.40
CA ALA A 370 8.21 -41.63 -16.98
C ALA A 370 6.84 -41.13 -16.47
N ILE A 371 6.32 -40.03 -17.03
CA ILE A 371 5.05 -39.43 -16.64
C ILE A 371 3.86 -39.84 -17.52
N THR A 372 4.10 -40.26 -18.77
CA THR A 372 3.02 -40.57 -19.72
C THR A 372 2.58 -42.04 -19.68
N HIS A 373 3.43 -42.95 -19.19
CA HIS A 373 3.10 -44.39 -19.13
C HIS A 373 1.87 -44.72 -18.25
N SER A 374 1.41 -43.83 -17.38
CA SER A 374 0.22 -44.09 -16.54
C SER A 374 -1.08 -44.09 -17.35
N GLY A 375 -1.14 -43.33 -18.46
CA GLY A 375 -2.36 -43.05 -19.20
C GLY A 375 -3.46 -42.31 -18.40
N CYS A 376 -3.22 -42.02 -17.12
CA CYS A 376 -4.21 -41.49 -16.16
C CYS A 376 -3.90 -40.05 -15.74
N LEU A 377 -2.89 -39.41 -16.35
CA LEU A 377 -2.45 -38.07 -15.97
C LEU A 377 -3.57 -37.05 -16.22
N GLY A 378 -4.07 -36.44 -15.13
CA GLY A 378 -5.15 -35.46 -15.13
C GLY A 378 -4.66 -34.02 -14.90
N ILE A 379 -3.61 -33.85 -14.10
CA ILE A 379 -3.00 -32.54 -13.79
C ILE A 379 -1.53 -32.56 -14.21
N LEU A 380 -1.13 -31.54 -14.95
CA LEU A 380 0.25 -31.33 -15.39
C LEU A 380 0.66 -29.87 -15.15
N ASP A 381 1.66 -29.66 -14.30
CA ASP A 381 2.26 -28.35 -14.01
C ASP A 381 3.76 -28.36 -14.33
N LEU A 382 4.15 -27.59 -15.34
CA LEU A 382 5.51 -27.51 -15.87
C LEU A 382 6.05 -26.09 -15.69
N ASP A 383 6.57 -25.80 -14.50
CA ASP A 383 7.22 -24.53 -14.16
C ASP A 383 8.71 -24.53 -14.55
N ILE A 384 8.99 -24.98 -15.78
CA ILE A 384 10.31 -25.04 -16.44
C ILE A 384 10.16 -24.78 -17.95
N LEU A 385 11.25 -24.52 -18.66
CA LEU A 385 11.24 -24.32 -20.12
C LEU A 385 11.01 -25.63 -20.85
N VAL A 386 9.90 -25.74 -21.59
CA VAL A 386 9.56 -26.92 -22.40
C VAL A 386 9.61 -26.52 -23.87
N SER A 387 10.26 -27.31 -24.71
CA SER A 387 10.28 -27.08 -26.16
C SER A 387 8.91 -27.43 -26.78
N SER A 388 8.53 -26.77 -27.89
CA SER A 388 7.27 -27.09 -28.58
C SER A 388 7.13 -28.58 -28.97
N PRO A 389 8.14 -29.27 -29.53
CA PRO A 389 7.99 -30.69 -29.89
C PRO A 389 7.85 -31.59 -28.65
N ASP A 390 8.57 -31.29 -27.56
CA ASP A 390 8.43 -32.06 -26.32
C ASP A 390 7.04 -31.88 -25.70
N LEU A 391 6.52 -30.65 -25.71
CA LEU A 391 5.17 -30.36 -25.22
C LEU A 391 4.12 -31.11 -26.04
N GLU A 392 4.21 -31.09 -27.37
CA GLU A 392 3.31 -31.84 -28.24
C GLU A 392 3.34 -33.35 -27.93
N GLN A 393 4.52 -33.92 -27.75
CA GLN A 393 4.69 -35.34 -27.40
C GLN A 393 4.04 -35.69 -26.05
N ILE A 394 4.21 -34.83 -25.03
CA ILE A 394 3.60 -35.03 -23.71
C ILE A 394 2.07 -34.98 -23.81
N LEU A 395 1.54 -33.97 -24.49
CA LEU A 395 0.09 -33.76 -24.62
C LEU A 395 -0.57 -34.86 -25.45
N ALA A 396 0.09 -35.36 -26.50
CA ALA A 396 -0.41 -36.45 -27.32
C ALA A 396 -0.52 -37.76 -26.53
N ALA A 397 0.37 -37.97 -25.56
CA ALA A 397 0.39 -39.15 -24.71
C ALA A 397 -0.48 -39.02 -23.44
N THR A 398 -1.18 -37.90 -23.23
CA THR A 398 -1.96 -37.62 -22.01
C THR A 398 -3.41 -37.19 -22.30
N PRO A 399 -4.23 -38.06 -22.95
CA PRO A 399 -5.61 -37.70 -23.33
C PRO A 399 -6.55 -37.48 -22.14
N ALA A 400 -6.18 -37.96 -20.94
CA ALA A 400 -6.95 -37.78 -19.71
C ALA A 400 -6.77 -36.39 -19.04
N LEU A 401 -5.88 -35.54 -19.57
CA LEU A 401 -5.50 -34.28 -18.96
C LEU A 401 -6.67 -33.29 -18.92
N TRP A 402 -6.98 -32.80 -17.72
CA TRP A 402 -8.02 -31.80 -17.50
C TRP A 402 -7.49 -30.45 -16.99
N LYS A 403 -6.25 -30.41 -16.48
CA LYS A 403 -5.56 -29.17 -16.08
C LYS A 403 -4.12 -29.12 -16.58
N LEU A 404 -3.78 -28.06 -17.31
CA LEU A 404 -2.43 -27.82 -17.86
C LEU A 404 -1.90 -26.46 -17.41
N ARG A 405 -0.71 -26.43 -16.82
CA ARG A 405 0.01 -25.19 -16.47
C ARG A 405 1.43 -25.20 -17.04
N VAL A 406 1.78 -24.19 -17.83
CA VAL A 406 3.11 -24.00 -18.43
C VAL A 406 3.52 -22.51 -18.35
N PRO A 407 3.82 -21.99 -17.16
CA PRO A 407 4.05 -20.56 -16.94
C PRO A 407 5.40 -20.03 -17.46
N ARG A 408 6.44 -20.86 -17.56
CA ARG A 408 7.80 -20.44 -17.95
C ARG A 408 8.20 -20.75 -19.40
N GLY A 409 7.36 -21.44 -20.17
CA GLY A 409 7.64 -21.88 -21.54
C GLY A 409 7.44 -20.81 -22.63
N MET A 410 7.65 -21.16 -23.91
CA MET A 410 7.19 -20.32 -25.03
C MET A 410 5.66 -20.39 -25.16
N ALA A 411 5.05 -19.41 -25.84
CA ALA A 411 3.64 -19.49 -26.20
C ALA A 411 3.36 -20.81 -26.92
N ILE A 412 2.21 -21.44 -26.61
CA ILE A 412 1.81 -22.69 -27.24
C ILE A 412 1.66 -22.42 -28.74
N SER A 413 2.35 -23.21 -29.56
CA SER A 413 2.39 -23.01 -31.00
C SER A 413 1.03 -23.31 -31.64
N ASP A 414 0.73 -22.67 -32.78
CA ASP A 414 -0.50 -22.90 -33.54
C ASP A 414 -0.66 -24.37 -33.97
N ALA A 415 0.47 -25.07 -34.16
CA ALA A 415 0.51 -26.51 -34.44
C ALA A 415 -0.10 -27.37 -33.31
N ILE A 416 -0.01 -26.93 -32.06
CA ILE A 416 -0.60 -27.60 -30.89
C ILE A 416 -2.02 -27.08 -30.62
N LEU A 417 -2.23 -25.76 -30.78
CA LEU A 417 -3.54 -25.12 -30.52
C LEU A 417 -4.65 -25.63 -31.45
N ARG A 418 -4.36 -25.86 -32.73
CA ARG A 418 -5.37 -26.37 -33.68
C ARG A 418 -5.89 -27.76 -33.28
N PRO A 419 -5.04 -28.78 -33.02
CA PRO A 419 -5.47 -30.04 -32.45
C PRO A 419 -6.22 -29.92 -31.12
N MET A 420 -5.78 -29.00 -30.24
CA MET A 420 -6.49 -28.74 -28.98
C MET A 420 -7.91 -28.21 -29.24
N ALA A 421 -8.09 -27.32 -30.21
CA ALA A 421 -9.37 -26.71 -30.58
C ALA A 421 -10.42 -27.77 -30.94
N TYR A 422 -10.02 -28.78 -31.74
CA TYR A 422 -10.92 -29.81 -32.27
C TYR A 422 -10.97 -31.09 -31.42
N GLY A 423 -10.27 -31.12 -30.28
CA GLY A 423 -10.27 -32.24 -29.34
C GLY A 423 -9.41 -33.44 -29.74
N SER A 424 -8.54 -33.32 -30.75
CA SER A 424 -7.58 -34.38 -31.08
C SER A 424 -6.41 -34.43 -30.10
N LEU A 425 -6.11 -33.32 -29.42
CA LEU A 425 -5.16 -33.21 -28.32
C LEU A 425 -5.89 -32.78 -27.05
N ILE A 426 -5.62 -33.46 -25.93
CA ILE A 426 -6.15 -33.18 -24.58
C ILE A 426 -7.66 -32.80 -24.55
N PRO A 427 -8.55 -33.71 -24.97
CA PRO A 427 -9.98 -33.43 -25.11
C PRO A 427 -10.66 -33.08 -23.79
N LYS A 428 -10.14 -33.50 -22.63
CA LYS A 428 -10.76 -33.27 -21.32
C LYS A 428 -10.32 -31.96 -20.63
N LEU A 429 -9.54 -31.10 -21.30
CA LEU A 429 -8.98 -29.89 -20.69
C LEU A 429 -10.07 -28.88 -20.29
N ILE A 430 -10.07 -28.48 -19.03
CA ILE A 430 -11.01 -27.52 -18.41
C ILE A 430 -10.27 -26.28 -17.86
N SER A 431 -8.99 -26.44 -17.48
CA SER A 431 -8.15 -25.36 -16.94
C SER A 431 -6.82 -25.26 -17.69
N LEU A 432 -6.47 -24.07 -18.19
CA LEU A 432 -5.26 -23.78 -18.96
C LEU A 432 -4.55 -22.54 -18.42
N GLU A 433 -3.28 -22.70 -18.03
CA GLU A 433 -2.38 -21.58 -17.74
C GLU A 433 -1.15 -21.64 -18.65
N CYS A 434 -0.91 -20.59 -19.44
CA CYS A 434 0.24 -20.53 -20.34
C CYS A 434 0.80 -19.11 -20.48
N LYS A 435 2.02 -19.00 -21.02
CA LYS A 435 2.69 -17.72 -21.27
C LYS A 435 2.21 -17.10 -22.59
N LEU A 436 2.08 -15.77 -22.61
CA LEU A 436 1.86 -14.97 -23.82
C LEU A 436 2.92 -13.88 -23.97
N ASP A 437 3.72 -13.95 -25.03
CA ASP A 437 4.80 -12.99 -25.28
C ASP A 437 4.36 -11.86 -26.24
N VAL A 438 3.57 -12.17 -27.28
CA VAL A 438 3.19 -11.18 -28.33
C VAL A 438 1.68 -11.12 -28.57
N ARG A 439 1.15 -9.95 -28.96
CA ARG A 439 -0.29 -9.78 -29.31
C ARG A 439 -0.78 -10.72 -30.41
N GLN A 440 0.07 -11.11 -31.35
CA GLN A 440 -0.29 -11.99 -32.47
C GLN A 440 -0.59 -13.43 -31.99
N GLU A 441 0.06 -13.87 -30.90
CA GLU A 441 -0.14 -15.20 -30.31
C GLU A 441 -1.48 -15.29 -29.57
N LEU A 442 -2.02 -14.16 -29.08
CA LEU A 442 -3.31 -14.12 -28.39
C LEU A 442 -4.47 -14.55 -29.29
N PHE A 443 -4.47 -14.16 -30.57
CA PHE A 443 -5.55 -14.49 -31.50
C PHE A 443 -5.69 -16.00 -31.70
N ALA A 444 -4.58 -16.72 -31.93
CA ALA A 444 -4.61 -18.18 -32.07
C ALA A 444 -5.13 -18.90 -30.81
N HIS A 445 -4.83 -18.38 -29.62
CA HIS A 445 -5.37 -18.92 -28.37
C HIS A 445 -6.87 -18.63 -28.22
N LEU A 446 -7.33 -17.44 -28.62
CA LEU A 446 -8.75 -17.08 -28.61
C LEU A 446 -9.54 -17.91 -29.63
N ASP A 447 -9.02 -18.09 -30.85
CA ASP A 447 -9.64 -18.92 -31.90
C ASP A 447 -9.83 -20.36 -31.41
N MET A 448 -8.83 -20.92 -30.72
CA MET A 448 -8.91 -22.25 -30.09
C MET A 448 -10.00 -22.31 -29.01
N LEU A 449 -10.09 -21.30 -28.13
CA LEU A 449 -11.10 -21.22 -27.08
C LEU A 449 -12.52 -21.06 -27.65
N GLU A 450 -12.68 -20.24 -28.69
CA GLU A 450 -13.95 -20.04 -29.40
C GLU A 450 -14.41 -21.34 -30.08
N ALA A 451 -13.49 -22.06 -30.73
CA ALA A 451 -13.79 -23.36 -31.34
C ALA A 451 -14.30 -24.39 -30.33
N ARG A 452 -13.71 -24.44 -29.12
CA ARG A 452 -14.18 -25.28 -28.01
C ARG A 452 -15.52 -24.79 -27.43
N ALA A 453 -15.71 -23.48 -27.31
CA ALA A 453 -16.97 -22.89 -26.86
C ALA A 453 -18.12 -23.17 -27.83
N GLY A 454 -17.82 -23.27 -29.14
CA GLY A 454 -18.76 -23.64 -30.19
C GLY A 454 -19.25 -25.09 -30.13
N GLY A 455 -18.73 -25.92 -29.23
CA GLY A 455 -19.15 -27.32 -29.07
C GLY A 455 -18.78 -28.22 -30.27
N ILE A 456 -17.84 -27.78 -31.11
CA ILE A 456 -17.38 -28.53 -32.27
C ILE A 456 -16.78 -29.86 -31.76
N ASN A 457 -17.29 -30.99 -32.25
CA ASN A 457 -16.93 -32.37 -31.85
C ASN A 457 -17.25 -32.76 -30.39
N GLY A 458 -18.09 -32.02 -29.66
CA GLY A 458 -18.49 -32.39 -28.29
C GLY A 458 -17.38 -32.23 -27.24
N VAL A 459 -16.36 -31.42 -27.53
CA VAL A 459 -15.24 -31.13 -26.63
C VAL A 459 -15.68 -30.14 -25.54
N PRO A 460 -15.35 -30.38 -24.25
CA PRO A 460 -15.68 -29.46 -23.17
C PRO A 460 -15.03 -28.08 -23.33
N LEU A 461 -15.76 -27.06 -22.88
CA LEU A 461 -15.28 -25.70 -22.72
C LEU A 461 -14.12 -25.66 -21.71
N ILE A 462 -13.08 -24.87 -22.02
CA ILE A 462 -12.05 -24.53 -21.04
C ILE A 462 -12.58 -23.36 -20.20
N SER A 463 -13.03 -23.65 -18.98
CA SER A 463 -13.70 -22.67 -18.11
C SER A 463 -12.73 -21.73 -17.39
N ASP A 464 -11.48 -22.15 -17.19
CA ASP A 464 -10.48 -21.41 -16.43
C ASP A 464 -9.23 -21.22 -17.27
N VAL A 465 -8.98 -19.98 -17.74
CA VAL A 465 -7.83 -19.64 -18.59
C VAL A 465 -7.04 -18.50 -17.95
N GLN A 466 -5.75 -18.73 -17.74
CA GLN A 466 -4.83 -17.74 -17.18
C GLN A 466 -3.62 -17.54 -18.09
N PHE A 467 -3.31 -16.28 -18.39
CA PHE A 467 -2.13 -15.92 -19.19
C PHE A 467 -1.08 -15.24 -18.32
N VAL A 468 0.10 -15.88 -18.19
CA VAL A 468 1.20 -15.40 -17.35
C VAL A 468 2.13 -14.49 -18.18
N ARG A 469 2.49 -13.31 -17.65
CA ARG A 469 3.32 -12.30 -18.37
C ARG A 469 4.48 -11.78 -17.49
N LEU A 470 5.69 -11.76 -18.04
CA LEU A 470 6.92 -11.39 -17.31
C LEU A 470 7.35 -9.91 -17.39
N CYS A 471 6.50 -8.98 -17.87
CA CYS A 471 6.94 -7.57 -18.02
C CYS A 471 5.85 -6.53 -17.67
N PRO A 472 6.08 -5.62 -16.69
CA PRO A 472 5.11 -4.59 -16.29
C PRO A 472 4.99 -3.36 -17.23
N ILE A 473 5.73 -3.28 -18.34
CA ILE A 473 5.94 -1.99 -19.06
C ILE A 473 4.82 -1.62 -20.06
N PHE A 474 3.79 -2.44 -20.26
CA PHE A 474 2.73 -2.16 -21.27
C PHE A 474 1.30 -2.02 -20.72
N LEU A 475 1.14 -1.47 -19.52
CA LEU A 475 -0.17 -1.07 -18.98
C LEU A 475 -0.47 0.41 -19.28
N LYS A 476 -1.04 0.70 -20.45
CA LYS A 476 -1.73 1.98 -20.66
C LYS A 476 -3.05 1.96 -21.42
N ASN A 477 -3.44 0.85 -22.06
CA ASN A 477 -4.74 0.77 -22.74
C ASN A 477 -5.51 -0.46 -22.25
N PHE A 478 -6.15 -0.34 -21.09
CA PHE A 478 -6.95 -1.38 -20.42
C PHE A 478 -8.46 -1.17 -20.62
N ARG A 479 -8.88 -0.71 -21.82
CA ARG A 479 -10.31 -0.48 -22.14
C ARG A 479 -10.89 -1.40 -23.21
N GLU A 480 -10.06 -2.12 -23.96
CA GLU A 480 -10.54 -3.05 -25.01
C GLU A 480 -10.72 -4.49 -24.50
N PHE A 481 -10.13 -4.85 -23.35
CA PHE A 481 -10.20 -6.20 -22.79
C PHE A 481 -11.56 -6.56 -22.18
N ALA A 482 -12.34 -5.58 -21.72
CA ALA A 482 -13.68 -5.82 -21.19
C ALA A 482 -14.70 -6.15 -22.30
N PHE A 483 -14.41 -5.86 -23.57
CA PHE A 483 -15.37 -6.03 -24.66
C PHE A 483 -15.28 -7.42 -25.34
N ILE A 484 -14.12 -8.07 -25.30
CA ILE A 484 -13.91 -9.39 -25.92
C ILE A 484 -14.28 -10.54 -24.97
N LEU A 485 -14.06 -10.39 -23.65
CA LEU A 485 -14.59 -11.32 -22.64
C LEU A 485 -16.13 -11.31 -22.53
N LEU A 486 -16.78 -10.28 -23.06
CA LEU A 486 -18.24 -10.15 -23.13
C LEU A 486 -18.86 -10.82 -24.37
N LEU A 487 -18.06 -11.24 -25.35
CA LEU A 487 -18.56 -11.88 -26.58
C LEU A 487 -18.56 -13.42 -26.51
N CYS A 488 -17.76 -14.04 -25.64
CA CYS A 488 -17.80 -15.49 -25.41
C CYS A 488 -18.84 -15.93 -24.36
N TYR A 489 -19.53 -14.98 -23.71
CA TYR A 489 -20.72 -15.24 -22.90
C TYR A 489 -21.97 -15.14 -23.78
N ARG A 490 -22.24 -16.16 -24.60
CA ARG A 490 -23.60 -16.37 -25.10
C ARG A 490 -24.40 -17.09 -24.01
N PRO A 491 -25.44 -16.48 -23.42
CA PRO A 491 -26.36 -17.23 -22.56
C PRO A 491 -27.08 -18.26 -23.43
N ASN A 492 -26.87 -19.54 -23.11
CA ASN A 492 -27.68 -20.63 -23.63
C ASN A 492 -29.14 -20.38 -23.19
N PRO A 493 -30.13 -20.27 -24.10
CA PRO A 493 -31.53 -20.04 -23.70
C PRO A 493 -32.18 -21.24 -23.01
N HIS A 494 -31.53 -22.40 -22.99
CA HIS A 494 -32.08 -23.63 -22.41
C HIS A 494 -30.98 -24.50 -21.79
N SER A 495 -30.53 -24.18 -20.57
CA SER A 495 -30.49 -25.18 -19.48
C SER A 495 -30.13 -24.52 -18.13
N PRO A 496 -30.69 -25.00 -17.01
CA PRO A 496 -30.75 -24.27 -15.75
C PRO A 496 -29.85 -24.91 -14.70
N LEU A 497 -28.70 -24.32 -14.39
CA LEU A 497 -27.95 -24.66 -13.18
C LEU A 497 -27.30 -23.39 -12.59
N PHE A 498 -27.66 -23.11 -11.33
CA PHE A 498 -27.38 -21.93 -10.51
C PHE A 498 -28.21 -20.66 -10.80
N HIS A 499 -29.53 -20.77 -10.62
CA HIS A 499 -30.22 -19.80 -9.77
C HIS A 499 -30.09 -20.28 -8.31
N PRO A 500 -30.04 -19.38 -7.32
CA PRO A 500 -29.81 -19.72 -5.93
C PRO A 500 -31.03 -20.46 -5.40
N GLN A 501 -30.81 -21.72 -5.01
CA GLN A 501 -31.64 -22.32 -3.99
C GLN A 501 -31.25 -21.73 -2.62
N LEU A 502 -32.15 -21.50 -1.69
CA LEU A 502 -33.61 -21.41 -1.66
C LEU A 502 -33.91 -21.11 -0.19
N GLY A 503 -34.81 -20.19 0.08
CA GLY A 503 -35.62 -20.21 1.28
C GLY A 503 -37.05 -20.26 0.78
N ASP A 504 -37.59 -21.47 0.74
CA ASP A 504 -38.88 -21.84 0.15
C ASP A 504 -40.02 -20.90 0.55
N LEU A 505 -40.59 -20.27 -0.48
CA LEU A 505 -41.91 -19.63 -0.46
C LEU A 505 -43.04 -20.62 -0.81
N GLU A 506 -42.79 -21.94 -0.80
CA GLU A 506 -43.80 -22.99 -1.05
C GLU A 506 -44.01 -23.95 0.13
N SER A 507 -43.52 -23.61 1.33
CA SER A 507 -44.06 -24.17 2.57
C SER A 507 -45.21 -23.32 3.15
N GLU A 508 -45.49 -22.14 2.59
CA GLU A 508 -46.53 -21.22 3.07
C GLU A 508 -47.86 -21.39 2.31
N THR A 509 -47.84 -21.95 1.10
CA THR A 509 -49.04 -22.27 0.31
C THR A 509 -49.65 -23.62 0.68
N LEU A 510 -48.85 -24.63 1.03
CA LEU A 510 -49.35 -25.90 1.57
C LEU A 510 -49.79 -25.79 3.05
N PHE A 511 -49.32 -24.79 3.80
CA PHE A 511 -49.82 -24.49 5.15
C PHE A 511 -51.11 -23.65 5.13
N ARG A 512 -51.38 -22.93 4.03
CA ARG A 512 -52.62 -22.17 3.82
C ARG A 512 -53.82 -23.05 3.44
N GLU A 513 -53.59 -24.24 2.86
CA GLU A 513 -54.68 -25.18 2.54
C GLU A 513 -55.08 -26.10 3.71
N ALA A 514 -54.28 -26.19 4.78
CA ALA A 514 -54.61 -27.01 5.95
C ALA A 514 -55.43 -26.27 7.04
N LEU A 515 -55.64 -24.97 6.91
CA LEU A 515 -56.36 -24.14 7.90
C LEU A 515 -57.56 -23.38 7.33
N HIS A 516 -58.08 -23.80 6.17
CA HIS A 516 -59.47 -23.52 5.80
C HIS A 516 -60.43 -24.41 6.63
N ILE A 517 -60.50 -24.15 7.94
CA ILE A 517 -61.73 -24.37 8.71
C ILE A 517 -62.30 -22.99 8.96
N THR A 518 -63.16 -22.61 8.00
CA THR A 518 -64.29 -21.68 8.12
C THR A 518 -64.42 -20.95 9.45
N TYR A 519 -64.12 -19.65 9.49
CA TYR A 519 -64.93 -18.70 10.27
C TYR A 519 -65.15 -17.43 9.44
N SER A 520 -66.39 -17.28 9.00
CA SER A 520 -66.92 -16.12 8.31
C SER A 520 -66.69 -14.86 9.13
N SER A 521 -66.39 -13.78 8.40
CA SER A 521 -66.51 -12.41 8.87
C SER A 521 -67.92 -12.16 9.41
N GLU A 522 -68.05 -12.10 10.72
CA GLU A 522 -68.98 -11.31 11.52
C GLU A 522 -69.00 -11.92 12.92
N SER A 523 -68.64 -11.13 13.94
CA SER A 523 -68.65 -11.48 15.38
C SER A 523 -67.34 -12.07 15.95
N SER A 524 -66.40 -11.19 16.33
CA SER A 524 -65.43 -11.52 17.39
C SER A 524 -64.80 -10.28 18.04
N SER A 525 -65.66 -9.33 18.42
CA SER A 525 -65.42 -8.40 19.52
C SER A 525 -65.51 -9.08 20.91
N PHE A 526 -65.21 -10.38 21.04
CA PHE A 526 -65.57 -11.14 22.25
C PHE A 526 -64.64 -12.28 22.72
N ILE A 527 -63.40 -12.45 22.24
CA ILE A 527 -62.52 -13.52 22.78
C ILE A 527 -61.47 -12.97 23.74
N MET A 528 -61.76 -13.18 25.03
CA MET A 528 -60.97 -13.07 26.25
C MET A 528 -59.51 -12.58 26.13
N LYS A 529 -59.21 -11.48 26.83
CA LYS A 529 -57.94 -11.34 27.56
C LYS A 529 -57.80 -12.55 28.50
N ALA A 530 -57.15 -13.62 28.06
CA ALA A 530 -56.70 -14.68 28.94
C ALA A 530 -55.63 -14.08 29.86
N SER A 531 -56.05 -13.57 31.01
CA SER A 531 -55.14 -13.24 32.09
C SER A 531 -54.44 -14.53 32.51
N LEU A 532 -53.16 -14.68 32.12
CA LEU A 532 -52.32 -15.76 32.60
C LEU A 532 -52.43 -15.86 34.12
N SER A 533 -52.66 -17.07 34.64
CA SER A 533 -52.57 -17.31 36.08
C SER A 533 -51.14 -17.01 36.56
N SER A 534 -50.97 -16.68 37.83
CA SER A 534 -49.63 -16.50 38.41
C SER A 534 -48.78 -17.78 38.32
N GLU A 535 -49.43 -18.94 38.32
CA GLU A 535 -48.78 -20.24 38.16
C GLU A 535 -48.28 -20.46 36.73
N ASP A 536 -49.07 -20.11 35.70
CA ASP A 536 -48.64 -20.20 34.30
C ASP A 536 -47.48 -19.24 34.00
N ARG A 537 -47.48 -18.04 34.59
CA ARG A 537 -46.35 -17.10 34.48
C ARG A 537 -45.07 -17.65 35.12
N ALA A 538 -45.19 -18.21 36.32
CA ALA A 538 -44.05 -18.82 37.02
C ALA A 538 -43.53 -20.05 36.24
N ALA A 539 -44.41 -20.87 35.67
CA ALA A 539 -44.03 -22.04 34.87
C ALA A 539 -43.30 -21.64 33.57
N ILE A 540 -43.73 -20.56 32.91
CA ILE A 540 -43.05 -20.01 31.73
C ILE A 540 -41.67 -19.46 32.13
N GLU A 541 -41.58 -18.70 33.23
CA GLU A 541 -40.32 -18.12 33.72
C GLU A 541 -39.31 -19.22 34.11
N VAL A 542 -39.74 -20.26 34.83
CA VAL A 542 -38.88 -21.41 35.18
C VAL A 542 -38.46 -22.21 33.94
N ALA A 543 -39.36 -22.40 32.97
CA ALA A 543 -39.05 -23.09 31.72
C ALA A 543 -38.10 -22.28 30.82
N THR A 544 -38.04 -20.95 30.95
CA THR A 544 -37.05 -20.11 30.26
C THR A 544 -35.65 -20.24 30.88
N THR A 545 -35.53 -20.48 32.19
CA THR A 545 -34.24 -20.56 32.88
C THR A 545 -33.68 -21.97 33.02
N ASN A 546 -34.53 -22.99 33.20
CA ASN A 546 -34.12 -24.35 33.57
C ASN A 546 -34.39 -25.43 32.50
N ASN A 547 -34.91 -25.06 31.32
CA ASN A 547 -35.24 -25.99 30.22
C ASN A 547 -36.20 -27.14 30.60
N GLU A 548 -37.03 -26.97 31.62
CA GLU A 548 -38.06 -27.95 31.98
C GLU A 548 -39.16 -28.02 30.90
N LEU A 549 -39.72 -29.21 30.70
CA LEU A 549 -40.81 -29.45 29.74
C LEU A 549 -42.10 -28.80 30.23
N LEU A 550 -42.67 -27.91 29.43
CA LEU A 550 -44.00 -27.37 29.67
C LEU A 550 -45.08 -28.46 29.54
N SER A 551 -46.12 -28.37 30.36
CA SER A 551 -47.34 -29.17 30.23
C SER A 551 -48.09 -28.82 28.93
N ASP A 552 -48.88 -29.76 28.40
CA ASP A 552 -49.60 -29.55 27.14
C ASP A 552 -50.62 -28.40 27.23
N SER A 553 -51.23 -28.18 28.40
CA SER A 553 -52.18 -27.07 28.63
C SER A 553 -51.50 -25.70 28.59
N THR A 554 -50.38 -25.52 29.29
CA THR A 554 -49.62 -24.26 29.30
C THR A 554 -48.98 -24.00 27.92
N ARG A 555 -48.64 -25.06 27.17
CA ARG A 555 -48.14 -24.94 25.79
C ARG A 555 -49.17 -24.37 24.82
N THR A 556 -50.45 -24.78 24.93
CA THR A 556 -51.53 -24.20 24.12
C THR A 556 -51.75 -22.72 24.44
N VAL A 557 -51.65 -22.32 25.71
CA VAL A 557 -51.73 -20.91 26.13
C VAL A 557 -50.60 -20.08 25.51
N VAL A 558 -49.36 -20.59 25.54
CA VAL A 558 -48.20 -19.93 24.91
C VAL A 558 -48.38 -19.80 23.40
N GLN A 559 -48.96 -20.80 22.72
CA GLN A 559 -49.25 -20.72 21.28
C GLN A 559 -50.29 -19.65 20.94
N LEU A 560 -51.34 -19.48 21.76
CA LEU A 560 -52.33 -18.41 21.58
C LEU A 560 -51.74 -17.02 21.78
N LEU A 561 -50.83 -16.85 22.74
CA LEU A 561 -50.10 -15.59 22.95
C LEU A 561 -49.16 -15.27 21.81
N ILE A 562 -48.51 -16.28 21.21
CA ILE A 562 -47.72 -16.10 19.99
C ILE A 562 -48.63 -15.62 18.86
N ALA A 563 -49.81 -16.22 18.67
CA ALA A 563 -50.75 -15.85 17.62
C ALA A 563 -51.24 -14.39 17.74
N ASP A 564 -51.60 -13.95 18.95
CA ASP A 564 -52.01 -12.57 19.24
C ASP A 564 -50.88 -11.55 18.99
N ALA A 565 -49.66 -11.88 19.45
CA ALA A 565 -48.48 -11.05 19.22
C ALA A 565 -48.11 -10.98 17.73
N THR A 566 -48.24 -12.07 16.98
CA THR A 566 -48.02 -12.07 15.52
C THR A 566 -49.04 -11.21 14.80
N GLN A 567 -50.31 -11.23 15.20
CA GLN A 567 -51.33 -10.38 14.59
C GLN A 567 -51.03 -8.89 14.84
N SER A 568 -50.63 -8.55 16.07
CA SER A 568 -50.21 -7.18 16.42
C SER A 568 -49.00 -6.71 15.61
N ILE A 569 -48.06 -7.60 15.25
CA ILE A 569 -46.92 -7.27 14.38
C ILE A 569 -47.36 -7.04 12.94
N ILE A 570 -48.29 -7.83 12.41
CA ILE A 570 -48.82 -7.65 11.04
C ILE A 570 -49.44 -6.25 10.89
N ASP A 571 -50.22 -5.82 11.88
CA ASP A 571 -50.84 -4.49 11.87
C ASP A 571 -49.79 -3.37 11.93
N ILE A 572 -48.75 -3.55 12.75
CA ILE A 572 -47.61 -2.61 12.82
C ILE A 572 -46.81 -2.60 11.51
N ASP A 573 -46.58 -3.77 10.90
CA ASP A 573 -45.84 -3.93 9.65
C ASP A 573 -46.57 -3.34 8.44
N TYR A 574 -47.90 -3.23 8.48
CA TYR A 574 -48.66 -2.47 7.50
C TYR A 574 -48.51 -0.94 7.68
N GLU A 575 -48.44 -0.49 8.93
CA GLU A 575 -48.40 0.92 9.29
C GLU A 575 -47.00 1.56 9.13
N ILE A 576 -45.92 0.77 9.23
CA ILE A 576 -44.53 1.24 9.05
C ILE A 576 -44.27 1.77 7.63
N PRO A 577 -44.53 1.03 6.53
CA PRO A 577 -44.30 1.51 5.17
C PRO A 577 -45.14 2.74 4.84
N ARG A 578 -46.38 2.82 5.34
CA ARG A 578 -47.26 3.97 5.12
C ARG A 578 -46.69 5.26 5.71
N ARG A 579 -46.15 5.20 6.94
CA ARG A 579 -45.49 6.35 7.58
C ARG A 579 -44.13 6.66 6.94
N GLN A 580 -43.39 5.65 6.50
CA GLN A 580 -42.14 5.85 5.75
C GLN A 580 -42.38 6.56 4.42
N ALA A 581 -43.42 6.19 3.67
CA ALA A 581 -43.78 6.86 2.42
C ALA A 581 -44.12 8.35 2.64
N LEU A 582 -44.85 8.67 3.72
CA LEU A 582 -45.13 10.06 4.10
C LEU A 582 -43.85 10.82 4.48
N LEU A 583 -42.95 10.19 5.24
CA LEU A 583 -41.64 10.78 5.57
C LEU A 583 -40.83 11.05 4.30
N THR A 584 -40.82 10.13 3.34
CA THR A 584 -40.12 10.31 2.06
C THR A 584 -40.71 11.47 1.25
N ASP A 585 -42.04 11.61 1.21
CA ASP A 585 -42.69 12.73 0.52
C ASP A 585 -42.34 14.10 1.15
N LEU A 586 -42.38 14.20 2.48
CA LEU A 586 -41.99 15.41 3.21
C LEU A 586 -40.48 15.72 3.06
N GLN A 587 -39.62 14.69 3.05
CA GLN A 587 -38.18 14.83 2.79
C GLN A 587 -37.91 15.34 1.38
N ASN A 588 -38.62 14.83 0.36
CA ASN A 588 -38.50 15.31 -1.00
C ASN A 588 -38.93 16.78 -1.12
N LYS A 589 -40.06 17.16 -0.51
CA LYS A 589 -40.50 18.56 -0.44
C LYS A 589 -39.46 19.46 0.24
N ARG A 590 -38.83 18.98 1.32
CA ARG A 590 -37.75 19.69 1.99
C ARG A 590 -36.53 19.89 1.08
N ILE A 591 -36.11 18.85 0.36
CA ILE A 591 -35.01 18.92 -0.60
C ILE A 591 -35.30 19.95 -1.69
N ASP A 592 -36.51 19.95 -2.24
CA ASP A 592 -36.93 20.92 -3.25
C ASP A 592 -36.89 22.36 -2.74
N TYR A 593 -37.35 22.60 -1.50
CA TYR A 593 -37.29 23.93 -0.89
C TYR A 593 -35.86 24.38 -0.60
N ILE A 594 -34.98 23.49 -0.14
CA ILE A 594 -33.55 23.79 0.06
C ILE A 594 -32.87 24.12 -1.26
N ALA A 595 -33.13 23.35 -2.31
CA ALA A 595 -32.61 23.64 -3.65
C ALA A 595 -33.05 25.03 -4.12
N ARG A 596 -34.31 25.40 -3.87
CA ARG A 596 -34.83 26.73 -4.23
C ARG A 596 -34.22 27.87 -3.41
N ILE A 597 -33.93 27.65 -2.12
CA ILE A 597 -33.16 28.60 -1.30
C ILE A 597 -31.76 28.79 -1.88
N GLN A 598 -31.07 27.71 -2.25
CA GLN A 598 -29.74 27.78 -2.85
C GLN A 598 -29.73 28.54 -4.17
N GLU A 599 -30.76 28.36 -5.00
CA GLU A 599 -30.94 29.16 -6.22
C GLU A 599 -31.05 30.66 -5.89
N TYR A 600 -31.89 31.04 -4.93
CA TYR A 600 -32.05 32.44 -4.50
C TYR A 600 -30.81 33.03 -3.82
N GLN A 601 -30.07 32.24 -3.05
CA GLN A 601 -28.78 32.64 -2.46
C GLN A 601 -27.71 32.85 -3.54
N THR A 602 -27.69 31.98 -4.56
CA THR A 602 -26.76 32.13 -5.69
C THR A 602 -27.05 33.44 -6.46
N ILE A 603 -28.33 33.77 -6.60
CA ILE A 603 -28.83 35.00 -7.22
C ILE A 603 -28.40 36.26 -6.45
N THR A 604 -28.38 36.19 -5.12
CA THR A 604 -28.01 37.31 -4.23
C THR A 604 -26.53 37.34 -3.84
N ALA A 605 -25.73 36.38 -4.33
CA ALA A 605 -24.36 36.19 -3.87
C ALA A 605 -23.43 37.39 -4.19
N PRO A 606 -22.56 37.80 -3.25
CA PRO A 606 -21.76 39.02 -3.36
C PRO A 606 -20.77 39.00 -4.55
N HIS A 607 -20.28 37.82 -4.96
CA HIS A 607 -19.38 37.69 -6.10
C HIS A 607 -20.00 38.10 -7.46
N ARG A 608 -21.34 38.17 -7.54
CA ARG A 608 -22.04 38.73 -8.71
C ARG A 608 -21.91 40.25 -8.80
N LYS A 609 -21.80 40.94 -7.66
CA LYS A 609 -21.62 42.40 -7.54
C LYS A 609 -20.16 42.85 -7.63
N LEU A 610 -19.20 41.94 -7.45
CA LEU A 610 -17.79 42.30 -7.51
C LEU A 610 -17.41 42.78 -8.93
N PRO A 611 -16.79 43.97 -9.06
CA PRO A 611 -16.21 44.43 -10.30
C PRO A 611 -15.12 43.49 -10.82
N PHE A 612 -14.85 43.58 -12.11
CA PHE A 612 -13.80 42.80 -12.79
C PHE A 612 -12.45 42.95 -12.08
N ASP A 613 -12.07 44.17 -11.71
CA ASP A 613 -10.75 44.48 -11.11
C ASP A 613 -10.54 43.85 -9.74
N ILE A 614 -11.59 43.77 -8.93
CA ILE A 614 -11.53 43.17 -7.59
C ILE A 614 -11.44 41.64 -7.72
N LEU A 615 -12.22 41.03 -8.61
CA LEU A 615 -12.13 39.59 -8.88
C LEU A 615 -10.76 39.20 -9.43
N LYS A 616 -10.20 40.02 -10.32
CA LYS A 616 -8.85 39.87 -10.85
C LYS A 616 -7.81 39.86 -9.72
N GLU A 617 -7.83 40.84 -8.82
CA GLU A 617 -6.86 40.91 -7.72
C GLU A 617 -7.02 39.71 -6.76
N ILE A 618 -8.26 39.30 -6.45
CA ILE A 618 -8.51 38.10 -5.65
C ILE A 618 -7.90 36.86 -6.31
N PHE A 619 -8.10 36.68 -7.61
CA PHE A 619 -7.55 35.52 -8.33
C PHE A 619 -6.02 35.49 -8.31
N ILE A 620 -5.38 36.66 -8.47
CA ILE A 620 -3.92 36.77 -8.40
C ILE A 620 -3.39 36.35 -7.02
N ARG A 621 -4.09 36.74 -5.94
CA ARG A 621 -3.70 36.37 -4.56
C ARG A 621 -3.97 34.92 -4.20
N CYS A 622 -5.00 34.30 -4.80
CA CYS A 622 -5.39 32.93 -4.51
C CYS A 622 -4.63 31.88 -5.33
N CYS A 623 -4.03 32.26 -6.46
CA CYS A 623 -3.30 31.31 -7.31
C CYS A 623 -1.93 30.93 -6.70
N PRO A 624 -1.50 29.67 -6.85
CA PRO A 624 -0.14 29.28 -6.49
C PRO A 624 0.86 30.09 -7.33
N LYS A 625 2.06 30.29 -6.77
CA LYS A 625 3.12 31.06 -7.44
C LYS A 625 3.42 30.56 -8.86
N TYR A 626 3.35 29.24 -9.10
CA TYR A 626 3.63 28.61 -10.38
C TYR A 626 2.47 27.72 -10.85
N ILE A 627 2.23 27.71 -12.16
CA ILE A 627 1.35 26.76 -12.84
C ILE A 627 2.14 25.52 -13.20
N PHE A 628 1.67 24.36 -12.76
CA PHE A 628 2.35 23.09 -13.03
C PHE A 628 1.92 22.48 -14.37
N VAL A 629 2.90 22.02 -15.15
CA VAL A 629 2.74 21.19 -16.35
C VAL A 629 3.34 19.80 -16.06
N PRO A 630 2.57 18.70 -16.15
CA PRO A 630 1.19 18.60 -16.65
C PRO A 630 0.13 19.18 -15.69
N TRP A 631 -1.02 19.59 -16.24
CA TRP A 631 -2.05 20.36 -15.52
C TRP A 631 -2.63 19.60 -14.33
N LYS A 632 -2.69 20.29 -13.18
CA LYS A 632 -3.41 19.82 -11.99
C LYS A 632 -4.77 20.52 -11.92
N ILE A 633 -5.80 19.89 -12.48
CA ILE A 633 -7.16 20.47 -12.68
C ILE A 633 -7.81 20.97 -11.37
N LYS A 634 -7.44 20.39 -10.23
CA LYS A 634 -7.97 20.79 -8.91
C LYS A 634 -7.30 22.05 -8.34
N MET A 635 -6.22 22.54 -8.95
CA MET A 635 -5.48 23.72 -8.48
C MET A 635 -5.85 24.95 -9.31
N ALA A 636 -5.85 26.12 -8.66
CA ALA A 636 -5.95 27.39 -9.38
C ALA A 636 -4.71 27.56 -10.30
N PRO A 637 -4.85 28.17 -11.49
CA PRO A 637 -6.02 28.86 -12.01
C PRO A 637 -7.10 27.97 -12.65
N TRP A 638 -6.87 26.65 -12.82
CA TRP A 638 -7.79 25.72 -13.49
C TRP A 638 -9.12 25.52 -12.77
N SER A 639 -9.12 25.56 -11.43
CA SER A 639 -10.36 25.51 -10.65
C SER A 639 -11.22 26.76 -10.83
N LEU A 640 -10.62 27.94 -11.01
CA LEU A 640 -11.30 29.22 -11.13
C LEU A 640 -12.11 29.35 -12.43
N ILE A 641 -11.57 28.85 -13.55
CA ILE A 641 -12.26 28.85 -14.86
C ILE A 641 -13.46 27.89 -14.91
N ARG A 642 -13.66 27.07 -13.89
CA ARG A 642 -14.74 26.08 -13.80
C ARG A 642 -15.91 26.51 -12.92
N VAL A 643 -15.79 27.62 -12.18
CA VAL A 643 -16.80 28.08 -11.22
C VAL A 643 -18.04 28.65 -11.92
N CYS A 644 -17.87 29.67 -12.77
CA CYS A 644 -18.96 30.24 -13.57
C CYS A 644 -18.42 30.95 -14.83
N SER A 645 -19.31 31.34 -15.75
CA SER A 645 -18.95 32.05 -16.98
C SER A 645 -18.21 33.37 -16.75
N LYS A 646 -18.66 34.18 -15.78
CA LYS A 646 -18.01 35.45 -15.38
C LYS A 646 -16.59 35.21 -14.85
N TRP A 647 -16.40 34.21 -13.99
CA TRP A 647 -15.08 33.87 -13.43
C TRP A 647 -14.14 33.32 -14.50
N ARG A 648 -14.65 32.51 -15.43
CA ARG A 648 -13.90 32.05 -16.60
C ARG A 648 -13.43 33.22 -17.45
N GLN A 649 -14.32 34.17 -17.75
CA GLN A 649 -13.99 35.36 -18.51
C GLN A 649 -12.92 36.20 -17.79
N VAL A 650 -13.08 36.46 -16.49
CA VAL A 650 -12.11 37.22 -15.68
C VAL A 650 -10.74 36.53 -15.64
N ALA A 651 -10.72 35.22 -15.39
CA ALA A 651 -9.48 34.46 -15.31
C ALA A 651 -8.75 34.38 -16.67
N LEU A 652 -9.47 34.16 -17.77
CA LEU A 652 -8.89 34.17 -19.13
C LEU A 652 -8.44 35.58 -19.56
N ALA A 653 -9.16 36.63 -19.14
CA ALA A 653 -8.80 38.02 -19.39
C ALA A 653 -7.73 38.57 -18.42
N THR A 654 -7.14 37.71 -17.57
CA THR A 654 -6.05 38.09 -16.66
C THR A 654 -4.75 37.35 -17.05
N PRO A 655 -3.93 37.90 -17.95
CA PRO A 655 -2.71 37.26 -18.46
C PRO A 655 -1.69 36.87 -17.39
N ALA A 656 -1.62 37.64 -16.29
CA ALA A 656 -0.71 37.39 -15.18
C ALA A 656 -0.94 36.03 -14.47
N LEU A 657 -2.14 35.45 -14.60
CA LEU A 657 -2.43 34.12 -14.04
C LEU A 657 -1.79 32.98 -14.84
N TRP A 658 -1.36 33.24 -16.08
CA TRP A 658 -0.93 32.22 -17.06
C TRP A 658 0.57 32.28 -17.37
N SER A 659 1.32 33.19 -16.73
CA SER A 659 2.67 33.56 -17.14
C SER A 659 3.80 32.91 -16.36
N ASN A 660 3.55 32.41 -15.15
CA ASN A 660 4.57 31.76 -14.33
C ASN A 660 4.39 30.24 -14.34
N ILE A 661 5.19 29.56 -15.15
CA ILE A 661 4.99 28.17 -15.56
C ILE A 661 6.14 27.32 -15.03
N GLN A 662 5.80 26.21 -14.37
CA GLN A 662 6.74 25.18 -13.95
C GLN A 662 6.46 23.86 -14.65
N VAL A 663 7.48 23.29 -15.32
CA VAL A 663 7.38 22.07 -16.10
C VAL A 663 8.07 20.92 -15.38
N ALA A 664 7.37 19.80 -15.23
CA ALA A 664 7.97 18.57 -14.71
C ALA A 664 8.95 17.98 -15.74
N ARG A 665 10.25 17.89 -15.38
CA ARG A 665 11.32 17.35 -16.23
C ARG A 665 10.95 16.03 -16.91
N ARG A 666 10.52 15.03 -16.13
CA ARG A 666 10.12 13.71 -16.64
C ARG A 666 8.97 13.77 -17.66
N PHE A 667 8.10 14.77 -17.59
CA PHE A 667 6.99 14.90 -18.53
C PHE A 667 7.47 15.45 -19.88
N LEU A 668 8.41 16.39 -19.85
CA LEU A 668 9.03 16.95 -21.05
C LEU A 668 9.90 15.90 -21.77
N GLU A 669 10.68 15.11 -21.03
CA GLU A 669 11.51 14.03 -21.58
C GLU A 669 10.66 12.90 -22.20
N ASN A 670 9.62 12.43 -21.49
CA ASN A 670 8.83 11.29 -21.96
C ASN A 670 7.76 11.65 -23.00
N ARG A 671 7.30 12.93 -23.05
CA ARG A 671 6.19 13.39 -23.90
C ARG A 671 6.39 14.84 -24.39
N PRO A 672 7.42 15.12 -25.20
CA PRO A 672 7.78 16.48 -25.60
C PRO A 672 6.66 17.21 -26.34
N SER A 673 6.09 16.63 -27.40
CA SER A 673 5.06 17.31 -28.20
C SER A 673 3.75 17.56 -27.43
N ALA A 674 3.41 16.70 -26.46
CA ALA A 674 2.25 16.96 -25.59
C ALA A 674 2.53 18.09 -24.59
N CYS A 675 3.76 18.19 -24.09
CA CYS A 675 4.20 19.29 -23.24
C CYS A 675 4.21 20.62 -24.01
N ILE A 676 4.73 20.63 -25.24
CA ILE A 676 4.78 21.81 -26.10
C ILE A 676 3.37 22.35 -26.36
N ARG A 677 2.41 21.50 -26.75
CA ARG A 677 1.00 21.96 -26.93
C ARG A 677 0.41 22.59 -25.68
N MET A 678 0.74 22.06 -24.50
CA MET A 678 0.27 22.64 -23.23
C MET A 678 0.94 23.99 -22.95
N LEU A 679 2.22 24.13 -23.28
CA LEU A 679 2.96 25.37 -23.13
C LEU A 679 2.48 26.42 -24.12
N GLU A 680 2.30 26.09 -25.40
CA GLU A 680 1.71 26.96 -26.42
C GLU A 680 0.36 27.51 -25.97
N TYR A 681 -0.50 26.67 -25.40
CA TYR A 681 -1.77 27.13 -24.84
C TYR A 681 -1.59 28.18 -23.73
N LEU A 682 -0.64 27.98 -22.81
CA LEU A 682 -0.36 28.92 -21.72
C LEU A 682 0.31 30.21 -22.20
N VAL A 683 1.23 30.11 -23.16
CA VAL A 683 1.89 31.25 -23.81
C VAL A 683 0.89 32.10 -24.58
N ASN A 684 -0.05 31.47 -25.28
CA ASN A 684 -1.13 32.17 -25.97
C ASN A 684 -2.12 32.81 -24.97
N SER A 685 -2.43 32.13 -23.87
CA SER A 685 -3.32 32.65 -22.81
C SER A 685 -2.70 33.83 -22.04
N SER A 686 -1.37 33.96 -22.03
CA SER A 686 -0.65 35.08 -21.41
C SER A 686 -0.45 36.29 -22.34
N VAL A 687 -0.94 36.24 -23.58
CA VAL A 687 -0.97 37.36 -24.55
C VAL A 687 0.38 38.09 -24.70
N ASN A 688 0.54 39.29 -24.12
CA ASN A 688 1.78 40.09 -24.16
C ASN A 688 2.51 40.15 -22.81
N PHE A 689 2.06 39.38 -21.82
CA PHE A 689 2.64 39.40 -20.48
C PHE A 689 4.00 38.68 -20.47
N PRO A 690 4.98 39.15 -19.67
CA PRO A 690 6.27 38.48 -19.53
C PRO A 690 6.13 37.06 -19.00
N ILE A 691 6.86 36.11 -19.57
CA ILE A 691 6.78 34.69 -19.25
C ILE A 691 7.96 34.30 -18.36
N SER A 692 7.64 33.52 -17.33
CA SER A 692 8.60 32.84 -16.47
C SER A 692 8.45 31.35 -16.68
N LEU A 693 9.50 30.70 -17.18
CA LEU A 693 9.52 29.27 -17.43
C LEU A 693 10.61 28.60 -16.59
N ASP A 694 10.18 27.72 -15.69
CA ASP A 694 11.07 26.93 -14.83
C ASP A 694 10.85 25.44 -15.10
N THR A 695 11.90 24.72 -15.47
CA THR A 695 11.84 23.27 -15.70
C THR A 695 12.70 22.49 -14.71
N LEU A 696 13.33 23.19 -13.76
CA LEU A 696 14.15 22.63 -12.70
C LEU A 696 13.26 22.21 -11.52
N VAL A 697 13.22 20.91 -11.25
CA VAL A 697 12.67 20.39 -9.99
C VAL A 697 13.77 20.42 -8.94
N ARG A 698 13.56 21.11 -7.81
CA ARG A 698 14.46 21.00 -6.64
C ARG A 698 14.41 19.56 -6.10
N GLY A 699 15.46 18.78 -6.33
CA GLY A 699 15.65 17.48 -5.66
C GLY A 699 16.32 16.35 -6.45
N ASP A 700 16.48 16.44 -7.77
CA ASP A 700 16.97 15.31 -8.58
C ASP A 700 18.47 15.46 -8.94
N LEU A 701 19.33 14.76 -8.19
CA LEU A 701 20.80 14.75 -8.31
C LEU A 701 21.34 13.57 -9.15
N TRP A 702 20.87 13.29 -10.37
CA TRP A 702 21.49 12.22 -11.19
C TRP A 702 21.47 12.52 -12.71
N PRO A 703 22.52 12.13 -13.46
CA PRO A 703 22.61 12.38 -14.89
C PRO A 703 21.66 11.49 -15.69
N SER A 704 21.09 12.06 -16.75
CA SER A 704 20.20 11.39 -17.69
C SER A 704 20.99 10.54 -18.69
N ASN A 705 20.71 9.23 -18.72
CA ASN A 705 21.06 8.37 -19.86
C ASN A 705 20.16 8.74 -21.05
N GLY A 706 20.78 8.97 -22.21
CA GLY A 706 20.15 9.58 -23.37
C GLY A 706 18.99 8.80 -23.99
N SER A 707 18.13 9.52 -24.72
CA SER A 707 17.64 9.18 -26.06
C SER A 707 16.48 10.09 -26.50
N SER A 708 16.74 10.93 -27.50
CA SER A 708 15.95 11.17 -28.73
C SER A 708 16.05 12.63 -29.20
N ASP A 709 16.83 12.87 -30.25
CA ASP A 709 17.12 14.20 -30.83
C ASP A 709 15.87 14.97 -31.33
N ASN A 710 14.76 14.29 -31.61
CA ASN A 710 13.62 14.93 -32.29
C ASN A 710 12.80 15.86 -31.40
N GLY A 711 12.62 15.53 -30.11
CA GLY A 711 11.88 16.38 -29.17
C GLY A 711 12.61 17.68 -28.79
N GLU A 712 13.94 17.69 -28.97
CA GLU A 712 14.79 18.82 -28.62
C GLU A 712 14.67 19.98 -29.60
N VAL A 713 14.46 19.69 -30.90
CA VAL A 713 14.31 20.71 -31.94
C VAL A 713 12.97 21.43 -31.80
N GLU A 714 11.87 20.69 -31.63
CA GLU A 714 10.53 21.26 -31.45
C GLU A 714 10.48 22.20 -30.22
N PHE A 715 11.10 21.81 -29.11
CA PHE A 715 11.15 22.63 -27.91
C PHE A 715 12.02 23.89 -28.07
N THR A 716 13.10 23.78 -28.85
CA THR A 716 13.95 24.94 -29.19
C THR A 716 13.16 25.97 -30.00
N GLU A 717 12.44 25.53 -31.03
CA GLU A 717 11.61 26.40 -31.86
C GLU A 717 10.52 27.09 -31.04
N PHE A 718 9.88 26.34 -30.13
CA PHE A 718 8.94 26.91 -29.16
C PHE A 718 9.60 28.01 -28.28
N LEU A 719 10.77 27.75 -27.70
CA LEU A 719 11.48 28.77 -26.88
C LEU A 719 11.83 30.01 -27.70
N CYS A 720 12.28 29.84 -28.95
CA CYS A 720 12.54 30.96 -29.86
C CYS A 720 11.28 31.78 -30.13
N SER A 721 10.11 31.14 -30.29
CA SER A 721 8.84 31.82 -30.57
C SER A 721 8.38 32.76 -29.44
N CYS A 722 8.78 32.49 -28.18
CA CYS A 722 8.38 33.26 -27.01
C CYS A 722 9.53 34.05 -26.36
N ALA A 723 10.72 34.04 -26.97
CA ALA A 723 11.97 34.51 -26.37
C ALA A 723 11.93 35.99 -25.92
N ILE A 724 11.34 36.87 -26.73
CA ILE A 724 11.22 38.32 -26.44
C ILE A 724 10.42 38.56 -25.15
N ARG A 725 9.50 37.64 -24.80
CA ARG A 725 8.64 37.74 -23.63
C ARG A 725 9.26 37.07 -22.40
N LEU A 726 10.37 36.33 -22.53
CA LEU A 726 10.96 35.60 -21.41
C LEU A 726 11.65 36.56 -20.44
N GLN A 727 11.15 36.60 -19.19
CA GLN A 727 11.75 37.34 -18.09
C GLN A 727 12.61 36.41 -17.21
N HIS A 728 12.15 35.18 -17.02
CA HIS A 728 12.83 34.16 -16.22
C HIS A 728 12.85 32.84 -16.98
N LEU A 729 14.04 32.27 -17.20
CA LEU A 729 14.21 30.97 -17.83
C LEU A 729 15.14 30.12 -16.98
N SER A 730 14.74 28.91 -16.61
CA SER A 730 15.58 27.98 -15.86
C SER A 730 15.32 26.54 -16.33
N GLY A 731 16.37 25.77 -16.65
CA GLY A 731 16.18 24.38 -17.06
C GLY A 731 17.39 23.59 -17.53
N SER A 732 17.17 22.29 -17.76
CA SER A 732 18.17 21.32 -18.22
C SER A 732 17.89 20.86 -19.65
N PHE A 733 18.54 21.48 -20.65
CA PHE A 733 18.27 21.20 -22.06
C PHE A 733 19.50 21.33 -22.98
N PRO A 734 19.76 20.35 -23.85
CA PRO A 734 20.70 20.49 -24.98
C PRO A 734 20.27 21.59 -25.99
N SER A 735 18.96 21.85 -26.09
CA SER A 735 18.28 22.88 -26.91
C SER A 735 18.77 24.33 -26.69
N LEU A 736 19.34 24.64 -25.51
CA LEU A 736 19.88 25.97 -25.24
C LEU A 736 21.03 26.33 -26.18
N ARG A 737 21.72 25.36 -26.82
CA ARG A 737 22.82 25.66 -27.75
C ARG A 737 22.40 26.57 -28.92
N ARG A 738 21.20 26.37 -29.48
CA ARG A 738 20.65 27.22 -30.57
C ARG A 738 20.07 28.53 -30.02
N PHE A 739 19.36 28.47 -28.89
CA PHE A 739 18.85 29.67 -28.21
C PHE A 739 19.96 30.66 -27.85
N MET A 740 21.11 30.14 -27.40
CA MET A 740 22.28 30.94 -26.99
C MET A 740 23.08 31.51 -28.17
N GLY A 741 22.78 31.10 -29.41
CA GLY A 741 23.33 31.63 -30.66
C GLY A 741 22.41 32.64 -31.36
N LEU A 742 21.26 32.98 -30.77
CA LEU A 742 20.33 33.98 -31.30
C LEU A 742 20.93 35.41 -31.24
N PRO A 743 20.42 36.35 -32.08
CA PRO A 743 20.77 37.76 -31.98
C PRO A 743 20.47 38.30 -30.58
N SER A 744 21.34 39.15 -30.05
CA SER A 744 21.29 39.60 -28.66
C SER A 744 20.09 40.50 -28.32
N THR A 745 19.36 40.99 -29.32
CA THR A 745 18.12 41.79 -29.18
C THR A 745 16.91 40.96 -28.71
N VAL A 746 16.97 39.63 -28.85
CA VAL A 746 15.83 38.75 -28.54
C VAL A 746 15.71 38.44 -27.03
N VAL A 747 16.77 38.70 -26.26
CA VAL A 747 16.88 38.36 -24.82
C VAL A 747 16.98 39.59 -23.91
N GLU A 748 16.65 40.79 -24.42
CA GLU A 748 16.75 42.05 -23.67
C GLU A 748 15.89 42.07 -22.40
N ASN A 749 14.73 41.40 -22.40
CA ASN A 749 13.81 41.35 -21.26
C ASN A 749 14.20 40.30 -20.20
N LEU A 750 15.23 39.49 -20.45
CA LEU A 750 15.62 38.39 -19.57
C LEU A 750 16.30 38.93 -18.31
N GLN A 751 15.69 38.67 -17.15
CA GLN A 751 16.18 39.11 -15.83
C GLN A 751 16.87 37.99 -15.06
N SER A 752 16.43 36.73 -15.24
CA SER A 752 17.12 35.57 -14.67
C SER A 752 17.27 34.41 -15.64
N LEU A 753 18.44 33.79 -15.64
CA LEU A 753 18.75 32.63 -16.46
C LEU A 753 19.36 31.50 -15.62
N GLY A 754 18.80 30.29 -15.70
CA GLY A 754 19.35 29.07 -15.11
C GLY A 754 19.73 28.06 -16.18
N LEU A 755 20.99 27.65 -16.15
CA LEU A 755 21.63 26.76 -17.12
C LEU A 755 22.09 25.49 -16.38
N THR A 756 21.79 24.32 -16.92
CA THR A 756 22.37 23.05 -16.44
C THR A 756 23.19 22.38 -17.54
N SER A 757 24.39 21.89 -17.24
CA SER A 757 25.33 21.14 -18.11
C SER A 757 25.29 21.46 -19.61
N VAL A 758 26.32 22.16 -20.09
CA VAL A 758 26.62 22.27 -21.53
C VAL A 758 27.82 21.38 -21.81
N ASP A 759 27.63 20.19 -22.39
CA ASP A 759 28.73 19.27 -22.65
C ASP A 759 29.92 19.94 -23.35
N GLY A 760 31.10 19.59 -22.83
CA GLY A 760 32.42 20.07 -23.24
C GLY A 760 32.78 19.61 -24.65
N ALA A 761 32.28 20.32 -25.66
CA ALA A 761 32.88 20.42 -26.98
C ALA A 761 32.21 21.56 -27.75
N GLY A 762 32.71 22.79 -27.66
CA GLY A 762 32.29 23.82 -28.61
C GLY A 762 32.92 25.17 -28.33
N GLY A 763 33.25 25.85 -29.41
CA GLY A 763 34.19 26.98 -29.48
C GLY A 763 33.78 28.28 -28.77
N PRO A 764 34.60 29.34 -28.93
CA PRO A 764 34.58 30.56 -28.11
C PRO A 764 33.28 31.38 -28.17
N ASN A 765 32.45 31.18 -29.20
CA ASN A 765 31.21 31.95 -29.43
C ASN A 765 29.98 31.43 -28.68
N LYS A 766 30.12 30.42 -27.80
CA LYS A 766 29.03 30.06 -26.88
C LYS A 766 28.67 31.29 -26.03
N TYR A 767 27.37 31.50 -25.79
CA TYR A 767 26.80 32.61 -25.00
C TYR A 767 26.74 34.00 -25.65
N SER A 768 26.97 34.15 -26.97
CA SER A 768 26.91 35.46 -27.65
C SER A 768 25.60 36.23 -27.43
N ALA A 769 24.46 35.52 -27.30
CA ALA A 769 23.16 36.12 -27.01
C ALA A 769 23.12 36.89 -25.67
N LEU A 770 23.95 36.52 -24.68
CA LEU A 770 23.99 37.19 -23.37
C LEU A 770 24.77 38.50 -23.36
N ARG A 771 25.59 38.74 -24.39
CA ARG A 771 26.47 39.91 -24.43
C ARG A 771 25.70 41.24 -24.39
N SER A 772 24.47 41.27 -24.89
CA SER A 772 23.59 42.45 -24.86
C SER A 772 22.36 42.28 -23.94
N ALA A 773 22.34 41.26 -23.08
CA ALA A 773 21.25 41.05 -22.11
C ALA A 773 21.36 42.06 -20.95
N CYS A 774 21.04 43.33 -21.20
CA CYS A 774 21.24 44.47 -20.29
C CYS A 774 20.39 44.41 -19.00
N ASN A 775 19.27 43.66 -19.01
CA ASN A 775 18.41 43.50 -17.85
C ASN A 775 18.73 42.25 -17.02
N LEU A 776 19.74 41.45 -17.42
CA LEU A 776 20.10 40.23 -16.72
C LEU A 776 20.73 40.58 -15.36
N ARG A 777 20.11 40.10 -14.29
CA ARG A 777 20.53 40.36 -12.90
C ARG A 777 20.83 39.08 -12.12
N SER A 778 20.36 37.93 -12.60
CA SER A 778 20.54 36.64 -11.92
C SER A 778 20.97 35.55 -12.90
N ILE A 779 22.07 34.86 -12.63
CA ILE A 779 22.48 33.69 -13.41
C ILE A 779 22.72 32.49 -12.48
N THR A 780 22.25 31.32 -12.89
CA THR A 780 22.49 30.04 -12.22
C THR A 780 23.16 29.07 -13.18
N PHE A 781 24.30 28.52 -12.80
CA PHE A 781 24.98 27.41 -13.45
C PHE A 781 24.84 26.18 -12.57
N THR A 782 24.47 25.05 -13.15
CA THR A 782 24.36 23.75 -12.47
C THR A 782 25.07 22.69 -13.32
N HIS A 783 25.82 21.78 -12.70
CA HIS A 783 26.53 20.71 -13.40
C HIS A 783 27.52 21.20 -14.48
N GLY A 784 28.31 22.25 -14.20
CA GLY A 784 29.40 22.74 -15.07
C GLY A 784 29.50 24.27 -15.19
N LEU A 785 30.72 24.78 -15.44
CA LEU A 785 31.02 26.20 -15.69
C LEU A 785 31.14 26.49 -17.20
N PRO A 786 30.87 27.74 -17.64
CA PRO A 786 31.16 28.15 -19.00
C PRO A 786 32.69 28.05 -19.27
N PRO A 787 33.11 27.62 -20.47
CA PRO A 787 34.53 27.59 -20.83
C PRO A 787 35.14 29.00 -20.79
N VAL A 788 36.43 29.09 -20.42
CA VAL A 788 37.18 30.36 -20.23
C VAL A 788 37.01 31.32 -21.42
N GLY A 789 37.05 30.80 -22.64
CA GLY A 789 36.89 31.58 -23.87
C GLY A 789 35.53 32.27 -24.04
N SER A 790 34.51 31.88 -23.27
CA SER A 790 33.16 32.44 -23.34
C SER A 790 32.79 33.36 -22.17
N LEU A 791 33.68 33.51 -21.17
CA LEU A 791 33.50 34.46 -20.06
C LEU A 791 33.24 35.91 -20.52
N PRO A 792 33.86 36.43 -21.61
CA PRO A 792 33.59 37.80 -22.07
C PRO A 792 32.17 38.02 -22.59
N ASN A 793 31.44 36.96 -22.95
CA ASN A 793 30.08 37.05 -23.46
C ASN A 793 29.03 37.14 -22.35
N ILE A 794 29.43 36.91 -21.10
CA ILE A 794 28.52 36.90 -19.94
C ILE A 794 28.67 38.24 -19.19
N PRO A 795 27.59 38.99 -18.93
CA PRO A 795 27.66 40.31 -18.33
C PRO A 795 27.77 40.23 -16.79
N PHE A 796 28.88 39.69 -16.27
CA PHE A 796 29.13 39.47 -14.84
C PHE A 796 29.05 40.74 -13.98
N SER A 797 29.43 41.88 -14.54
CA SER A 797 29.49 43.19 -13.86
C SER A 797 28.15 43.68 -13.29
N GLN A 798 27.05 43.39 -13.98
CA GLN A 798 25.70 43.82 -13.61
C GLN A 798 24.91 42.76 -12.82
N LEU A 799 25.49 41.58 -12.57
CA LEU A 799 24.82 40.51 -11.85
C LEU A 799 24.71 40.84 -10.37
N THR A 800 23.51 40.66 -9.82
CA THR A 800 23.21 40.79 -8.39
C THR A 800 23.08 39.45 -7.71
N ASN A 801 22.75 38.38 -8.45
CA ASN A 801 22.67 37.02 -7.95
C ASN A 801 23.44 36.08 -8.89
N LEU A 802 24.36 35.31 -8.33
CA LEU A 802 25.12 34.29 -9.05
C LEU A 802 25.05 32.98 -8.27
N THR A 803 24.65 31.91 -8.95
CA THR A 803 24.62 30.58 -8.37
C THR A 803 25.41 29.63 -9.27
N ILE A 804 26.30 28.84 -8.70
CA ILE A 804 27.13 27.87 -9.41
C ILE A 804 27.04 26.59 -8.58
N LEU A 805 26.53 25.47 -9.10
CA LEU A 805 26.30 24.23 -8.32
C LEU A 805 26.78 22.98 -9.08
N GLY A 806 27.29 21.97 -8.36
CA GLY A 806 27.66 20.66 -8.92
C GLY A 806 28.87 20.69 -9.85
N VAL A 807 29.93 21.41 -9.45
CA VAL A 807 31.08 21.72 -10.32
C VAL A 807 32.36 21.01 -9.85
N SER A 808 32.98 20.22 -10.75
CA SER A 808 34.37 19.74 -10.65
C SER A 808 35.27 20.63 -11.52
N SER A 809 35.68 21.79 -11.04
CA SER A 809 36.46 22.76 -11.83
C SER A 809 37.51 23.48 -10.99
N PRO A 810 38.56 24.07 -11.62
CA PRO A 810 39.63 24.73 -10.88
C PRO A 810 39.11 25.94 -10.10
N SER A 811 39.54 26.09 -8.85
CA SER A 811 39.22 27.24 -7.99
C SER A 811 39.57 28.59 -8.64
N ASP A 812 40.62 28.62 -9.48
CA ASP A 812 41.11 29.83 -10.17
C ASP A 812 40.05 30.45 -11.09
N LEU A 813 39.26 29.62 -11.77
CA LEU A 813 38.20 30.08 -12.67
C LEU A 813 37.06 30.76 -11.89
N VAL A 814 36.76 30.27 -10.69
CA VAL A 814 35.75 30.86 -9.80
C VAL A 814 36.23 32.24 -9.32
N LEU A 815 37.51 32.37 -8.96
CA LEU A 815 38.10 33.65 -8.58
C LEU A 815 38.10 34.66 -9.74
N ASP A 816 38.44 34.25 -10.96
CA ASP A 816 38.35 35.11 -12.15
C ASP A 816 36.91 35.60 -12.39
N ILE A 817 35.92 34.71 -12.28
CA ILE A 817 34.50 35.10 -12.39
C ILE A 817 34.11 36.11 -11.30
N LEU A 818 34.48 35.85 -10.04
CA LEU A 818 34.16 36.74 -8.92
C LEU A 818 34.85 38.11 -9.05
N SER A 819 36.06 38.16 -9.61
CA SER A 819 36.78 39.42 -9.86
C SER A 819 36.01 40.37 -10.80
N ARG A 820 35.14 39.81 -11.65
CA ARG A 820 34.29 40.55 -12.62
C ARG A 820 32.91 40.92 -12.04
N CYS A 821 32.59 40.49 -10.81
CA CYS A 821 31.26 40.60 -10.20
C CYS A 821 31.19 41.68 -9.09
N TRP A 822 31.24 42.96 -9.42
CA TRP A 822 31.24 44.04 -8.42
C TRP A 822 29.86 44.38 -7.83
N SER A 823 28.78 44.14 -8.58
CA SER A 823 27.38 44.40 -8.14
C SER A 823 26.73 43.23 -7.39
N LEU A 824 27.50 42.19 -7.07
CA LEU A 824 26.96 40.92 -6.58
C LEU A 824 26.45 41.07 -5.14
N VAL A 825 25.17 40.75 -4.93
CA VAL A 825 24.49 40.81 -3.63
C VAL A 825 24.34 39.42 -3.01
N LYS A 826 24.08 38.40 -3.84
CA LYS A 826 23.96 37.01 -3.39
C LYS A 826 24.83 36.10 -4.25
N PHE A 827 25.64 35.29 -3.57
CA PHE A 827 26.47 34.27 -4.20
C PHE A 827 26.19 32.91 -3.58
N SER A 828 25.98 31.91 -4.45
CA SER A 828 25.80 30.52 -4.03
C SER A 828 26.75 29.64 -4.83
N LEU A 829 27.60 28.87 -4.15
CA LEU A 829 28.57 27.98 -4.78
C LEU A 829 28.38 26.55 -4.28
N GLY A 830 28.40 25.60 -5.20
CA GLY A 830 28.25 24.18 -4.97
C GLY A 830 29.36 23.42 -5.69
N PHE A 831 30.23 22.76 -4.94
CA PHE A 831 31.55 22.37 -5.43
C PHE A 831 31.92 20.91 -5.11
N THR A 832 32.69 20.27 -6.00
CA THR A 832 33.22 18.89 -5.90
C THR A 832 34.72 18.88 -6.29
N GLY A 833 35.64 19.17 -5.36
CA GLY A 833 37.10 18.95 -5.45
C GLY A 833 37.89 19.81 -6.47
N SER A 834 38.90 20.56 -6.01
CA SER A 834 39.87 21.29 -6.87
C SER A 834 41.26 21.34 -6.25
N THR A 835 42.25 21.09 -7.09
CA THR A 835 43.64 21.53 -6.85
C THR A 835 43.75 23.05 -7.05
N LEU A 836 44.25 23.76 -6.04
CA LEU A 836 44.69 25.16 -6.16
C LEU A 836 46.16 25.21 -6.56
N VAL A 837 46.50 26.14 -7.45
CA VAL A 837 47.89 26.57 -7.73
C VAL A 837 48.12 27.88 -6.99
N GLU A 838 49.32 28.06 -6.43
CA GLU A 838 49.66 29.08 -5.41
C GLU A 838 49.58 30.55 -5.91
N ASP A 839 49.25 31.44 -4.96
CA ASP A 839 49.25 32.92 -4.99
C ASP A 839 48.26 33.67 -5.91
N HIS A 840 47.08 34.00 -5.35
CA HIS A 840 46.10 34.93 -5.95
C HIS A 840 45.94 36.25 -5.18
N PRO A 841 45.64 37.38 -5.86
CA PRO A 841 45.36 38.65 -5.19
C PRO A 841 44.04 38.61 -4.41
N ARG A 842 43.93 39.44 -3.36
CA ARG A 842 42.67 39.55 -2.59
C ARG A 842 41.60 40.28 -3.39
N HIS A 843 40.42 39.67 -3.53
CA HIS A 843 39.27 40.23 -4.21
C HIS A 843 38.23 40.74 -3.21
N THR A 844 37.83 42.01 -3.35
CA THR A 844 36.81 42.63 -2.51
C THR A 844 35.46 42.63 -3.22
N LEU A 845 34.43 42.07 -2.59
CA LEU A 845 33.05 42.10 -3.09
C LEU A 845 32.22 43.05 -2.20
N PRO A 846 32.13 44.34 -2.56
CA PRO A 846 31.62 45.38 -1.66
C PRO A 846 30.11 45.30 -1.42
N ALA A 847 29.34 44.74 -2.36
CA ALA A 847 27.89 44.65 -2.29
C ALA A 847 27.36 43.30 -1.76
N LEU A 848 28.24 42.33 -1.49
CA LEU A 848 27.83 40.96 -1.20
C LEU A 848 27.24 40.85 0.20
N LYS A 849 25.93 40.63 0.27
CA LYS A 849 25.18 40.47 1.52
C LYS A 849 24.97 39.02 1.91
N ARG A 850 24.90 38.09 0.94
CA ARG A 850 24.64 36.67 1.21
C ARG A 850 25.62 35.77 0.48
N LEU A 851 26.27 34.89 1.23
CA LEU A 851 27.17 33.86 0.71
C LEU A 851 26.69 32.48 1.17
N GLN A 852 26.42 31.59 0.23
CA GLN A 852 26.00 30.22 0.50
C GLN A 852 26.94 29.21 -0.19
N LEU A 853 27.50 28.29 0.56
CA LEU A 853 28.39 27.24 0.08
C LEU A 853 27.73 25.86 0.31
N PHE A 854 27.68 25.04 -0.72
CA PHE A 854 27.16 23.68 -0.71
C PHE A 854 28.29 22.72 -1.08
N LEU A 855 28.71 21.86 -0.15
CA LEU A 855 29.86 20.98 -0.36
C LEU A 855 29.36 19.59 -0.74
N TYR A 856 29.75 19.06 -1.89
CA TYR A 856 29.36 17.73 -2.36
C TYR A 856 30.67 16.91 -2.49
N ASP A 857 30.75 15.73 -1.87
CA ASP A 857 31.91 14.81 -1.87
C ASP A 857 33.04 15.05 -0.82
N THR A 858 33.99 14.10 -0.68
CA THR A 858 35.08 14.13 0.33
C THR A 858 36.11 15.24 0.04
N MET A 859 35.86 16.44 0.58
CA MET A 859 36.73 17.61 0.43
C MET A 859 37.94 17.59 1.38
N THR A 860 39.07 18.10 0.90
CA THR A 860 40.30 18.40 1.65
C THR A 860 40.37 19.89 2.03
N GLU A 861 41.22 20.25 3.01
CA GLU A 861 41.42 21.66 3.39
C GLU A 861 41.92 22.54 2.21
N SER A 862 42.68 21.94 1.29
CA SER A 862 43.19 22.60 0.07
C SER A 862 42.06 23.05 -0.86
N ASP A 863 40.94 22.35 -0.93
CA ASP A 863 39.83 22.67 -1.85
C ASP A 863 39.12 24.00 -1.51
N LEU A 864 39.30 24.49 -0.29
CA LEU A 864 38.66 25.70 0.24
C LEU A 864 39.65 26.86 0.47
N ALA A 865 40.92 26.72 0.08
CA ALA A 865 41.94 27.74 0.33
C ALA A 865 41.67 29.06 -0.43
N TRP A 866 40.93 29.03 -1.54
CA TRP A 866 40.55 30.23 -2.30
C TRP A 866 39.72 31.23 -1.48
N MET A 867 38.99 30.76 -0.46
CA MET A 867 38.20 31.60 0.43
C MET A 867 39.04 32.63 1.20
N THR A 868 40.34 32.35 1.39
CA THR A 868 41.26 33.26 2.10
C THR A 868 41.57 34.53 1.29
N TYR A 869 41.32 34.52 -0.02
CA TYR A 869 41.52 35.64 -0.91
C TYR A 869 40.28 36.54 -1.05
N LEU A 870 39.18 36.26 -0.35
CA LEU A 870 37.96 37.09 -0.40
C LEU A 870 37.86 38.08 0.76
N CYS A 871 37.51 39.33 0.43
CA CYS A 871 37.13 40.37 1.39
C CYS A 871 35.65 40.75 1.20
N LEU A 872 34.83 40.50 2.22
CA LEU A 872 33.36 40.61 2.17
C LEU A 872 32.83 41.60 3.23
N PRO A 873 33.03 42.92 3.04
CA PRO A 873 32.73 43.92 4.08
C PRO A 873 31.23 44.11 4.37
N ALA A 874 30.33 43.74 3.45
CA ALA A 874 28.88 43.95 3.58
C ALA A 874 28.09 42.66 3.91
N LEU A 875 28.77 41.59 4.34
CA LEU A 875 28.15 40.29 4.55
C LEU A 875 27.15 40.29 5.72
N VAL A 876 25.92 39.85 5.44
CA VAL A 876 24.81 39.76 6.40
C VAL A 876 24.44 38.31 6.70
N GLU A 877 24.49 37.43 5.68
CA GLU A 877 24.18 36.01 5.80
C GLU A 877 25.32 35.15 5.24
N TYR A 878 25.84 34.25 6.07
CA TYR A 878 26.82 33.23 5.67
C TYR A 878 26.28 31.84 5.95
N ARG A 879 26.30 30.98 4.93
CA ARG A 879 25.87 29.59 5.04
C ARG A 879 26.90 28.66 4.41
N ILE A 880 27.27 27.61 5.12
CA ILE A 880 27.97 26.44 4.58
C ILE A 880 27.17 25.19 4.96
N ALA A 881 26.77 24.39 3.97
CA ALA A 881 25.90 23.23 4.11
C ALA A 881 26.53 21.97 3.49
N LEU A 882 26.44 20.84 4.19
CA LEU A 882 27.01 19.54 3.78
C LEU A 882 25.88 18.50 3.69
N PRO A 883 25.51 18.01 2.49
CA PRO A 883 24.60 16.90 2.33
C PRO A 883 25.34 15.59 2.66
N ALA A 884 25.06 15.03 3.84
CA ALA A 884 25.34 13.66 4.28
C ALA A 884 26.61 13.00 3.69
N LEU A 885 27.79 13.36 4.22
CA LEU A 885 29.07 12.73 3.90
C LEU A 885 29.56 11.85 5.05
N GLU A 886 30.34 10.81 4.72
CA GLU A 886 30.97 9.90 5.70
C GLU A 886 32.16 10.56 6.43
N SER A 887 32.84 11.51 5.77
CA SER A 887 33.97 12.29 6.30
C SER A 887 33.70 13.79 6.18
N TYR A 888 33.88 14.55 7.26
CA TYR A 888 33.56 15.98 7.32
C TYR A 888 34.83 16.84 7.33
N PRO A 889 34.94 17.86 6.47
CA PRO A 889 36.04 18.82 6.53
C PRO A 889 36.02 19.59 7.86
N ARG A 890 37.21 19.97 8.34
CA ARG A 890 37.36 20.82 9.54
C ARG A 890 37.54 22.27 9.14
N TRP A 891 36.91 23.15 9.91
CA TRP A 891 37.13 24.59 9.81
C TRP A 891 38.56 24.92 10.21
N THR A 892 39.27 25.69 9.37
CA THR A 892 40.63 26.16 9.67
C THR A 892 40.61 27.62 10.11
N SER A 893 41.53 27.99 11.01
CA SER A 893 41.66 29.38 11.48
C SER A 893 41.95 30.38 10.35
N ARG A 894 42.46 29.91 9.20
CA ARG A 894 42.71 30.70 7.99
C ARG A 894 41.45 31.25 7.33
N TRP A 895 40.29 30.61 7.49
CA TRP A 895 39.01 31.09 6.92
C TRP A 895 38.30 32.09 7.82
N THR A 896 38.70 32.19 9.08
CA THR A 896 38.13 33.12 10.08
C THR A 896 37.93 34.55 9.57
N PRO A 897 38.89 35.15 8.82
CA PRO A 897 38.76 36.53 8.38
C PRO A 897 37.52 36.81 7.51
N ILE A 898 37.01 35.83 6.75
CA ILE A 898 35.84 36.01 5.87
C ILE A 898 34.58 36.43 6.63
N ILE A 899 34.49 36.04 7.90
CA ILE A 899 33.38 36.35 8.80
C ILE A 899 33.65 37.65 9.57
N THR A 900 34.89 37.83 10.05
CA THR A 900 35.25 38.94 10.95
C THR A 900 35.33 40.29 10.24
N TYR A 901 35.57 40.34 8.92
CA TYR A 901 35.68 41.59 8.16
C TYR A 901 34.34 42.33 7.99
N SER A 902 33.20 41.66 8.11
CA SER A 902 31.89 42.26 7.78
C SER A 902 31.27 43.09 8.91
N GLY A 903 31.55 42.73 10.18
CA GLY A 903 30.96 43.34 11.39
C GLY A 903 29.42 43.28 11.52
N ASN A 904 28.70 43.03 10.43
CA ASN A 904 27.25 43.16 10.26
C ASN A 904 26.56 41.82 10.00
N LEU A 905 27.21 40.71 10.36
CA LEU A 905 26.65 39.40 10.16
C LEU A 905 25.44 39.17 11.09
N GLU A 906 24.27 38.97 10.51
CA GLU A 906 23.02 38.72 11.22
C GLU A 906 22.65 37.23 11.25
N SER A 907 23.05 36.45 10.23
CA SER A 907 22.72 35.02 10.14
C SER A 907 23.93 34.18 9.75
N LEU A 908 24.24 33.19 10.59
CA LEU A 908 25.36 32.26 10.44
C LEU A 908 24.87 30.82 10.50
N ILE A 909 25.07 30.06 9.42
CA ILE A 909 24.73 28.63 9.34
C ILE A 909 26.00 27.86 8.97
N LEU A 910 26.52 27.06 9.90
CA LEU A 910 27.77 26.30 9.79
C LEU A 910 27.52 24.81 9.99
N ASP A 911 27.33 24.08 8.90
CA ASP A 911 27.18 22.62 8.91
C ASP A 911 28.53 21.89 8.76
N ILE A 912 29.59 22.36 9.44
CA ILE A 912 30.98 21.86 9.33
C ILE A 912 31.62 21.67 10.72
N LEU A 913 32.64 20.82 10.84
CA LEU A 913 33.36 20.61 12.10
C LEU A 913 34.21 21.84 12.46
N ILE A 914 33.84 22.58 13.51
CA ILE A 914 34.59 23.76 13.98
C ILE A 914 35.20 23.51 15.37
N SER A 915 36.41 24.03 15.60
CA SER A 915 37.07 23.98 16.91
C SER A 915 36.36 24.90 17.93
N LYS A 916 36.53 24.63 19.23
CA LYS A 916 35.95 25.46 20.30
C LYS A 916 36.53 26.88 20.33
N GLU A 917 37.80 27.01 19.96
CA GLU A 917 38.52 28.30 19.95
C GLU A 917 38.09 29.18 18.79
N ASP A 918 37.91 28.61 17.60
CA ASP A 918 37.50 29.36 16.41
C ASP A 918 36.03 29.77 16.51
N LEU A 919 35.17 28.90 17.04
CA LEU A 919 33.78 29.26 17.33
C LEU A 919 33.68 30.40 18.35
N ALA A 920 34.54 30.42 19.37
CA ALA A 920 34.59 31.53 20.33
C ALA A 920 34.99 32.85 19.66
N LYS A 921 35.98 32.82 18.76
CA LYS A 921 36.41 34.00 17.99
C LYS A 921 35.28 34.54 17.11
N PHE A 922 34.46 33.67 16.52
CA PHE A 922 33.31 34.09 15.69
C PHE A 922 32.26 34.83 16.48
N LEU A 923 31.88 34.28 17.64
CA LEU A 923 30.85 34.89 18.47
C LEU A 923 31.28 36.24 19.06
N VAL A 924 32.58 36.44 19.28
CA VAL A 924 33.14 37.74 19.67
C VAL A 924 33.10 38.73 18.51
N ALA A 925 33.43 38.30 17.29
CA ALA A 925 33.51 39.16 16.13
C ALA A 925 32.16 39.46 15.45
N THR A 926 31.05 38.86 15.91
CA THR A 926 29.71 38.99 15.29
C THR A 926 28.65 39.43 16.32
N PRO A 927 28.76 40.64 16.90
CA PRO A 927 27.80 41.10 17.92
C PRO A 927 26.37 41.27 17.37
N SER A 928 26.23 41.54 16.07
CA SER A 928 24.95 41.75 15.38
C SER A 928 24.18 40.44 15.07
N LEU A 929 24.71 39.28 15.46
CA LEU A 929 24.18 37.99 15.07
C LEU A 929 22.79 37.71 15.70
N GLN A 930 21.80 37.49 14.86
CA GLN A 930 20.43 37.13 15.23
C GLN A 930 20.16 35.63 15.11
N LYS A 931 20.80 34.96 14.15
CA LYS A 931 20.58 33.53 13.88
C LYS A 931 21.92 32.79 13.83
N LEU A 932 22.04 31.73 14.63
CA LEU A 932 23.20 30.83 14.66
C LEU A 932 22.75 29.37 14.55
N GLU A 933 23.16 28.68 13.49
CA GLU A 933 22.93 27.25 13.31
C GLU A 933 24.26 26.53 13.13
N VAL A 934 24.63 25.66 14.08
CA VAL A 934 25.85 24.85 14.06
C VAL A 934 25.49 23.39 14.36
N PRO A 935 24.77 22.70 13.44
CA PRO A 935 24.22 21.37 13.71
C PRO A 935 25.30 20.28 13.93
N ARG A 936 26.47 20.40 13.28
CA ARG A 936 27.56 19.40 13.35
C ARG A 936 28.82 19.88 14.08
N GLY A 937 28.89 21.13 14.56
CA GLY A 937 30.09 21.71 15.17
C GLY A 937 30.34 21.31 16.64
N ALA A 938 31.43 21.84 17.22
CA ALA A 938 31.80 21.55 18.61
C ALA A 938 30.74 22.03 19.62
N VAL A 939 30.57 21.25 20.69
CA VAL A 939 29.68 21.60 21.82
C VAL A 939 30.13 22.92 22.44
N LEU A 940 29.18 23.86 22.57
CA LEU A 940 29.42 25.16 23.18
C LEU A 940 29.95 24.99 24.62
N PRO A 941 31.15 25.51 24.93
CA PRO A 941 31.69 25.47 26.29
C PRO A 941 30.80 26.23 27.27
N LYS A 942 30.73 25.74 28.52
CA LYS A 942 29.98 26.40 29.61
C LYS A 942 30.37 27.88 29.81
N ALA A 943 31.63 28.22 29.57
CA ALA A 943 32.11 29.59 29.65
C ALA A 943 31.48 30.51 28.58
N LEU A 944 31.29 30.03 27.35
CA LEU A 944 30.61 30.79 26.29
C LEU A 944 29.11 30.91 26.59
N LEU A 945 28.48 29.83 27.05
CA LEU A 945 27.05 29.84 27.44
C LEU A 945 26.76 30.84 28.56
N ARG A 946 27.65 30.96 29.56
CA ARG A 946 27.53 31.98 30.62
C ARG A 946 27.63 33.41 30.06
N ARG A 947 28.57 33.66 29.16
CA ARG A 947 28.73 34.98 28.51
C ARG A 947 27.56 35.30 27.58
N MET A 948 27.00 34.29 26.90
CA MET A 948 25.77 34.43 26.11
C MET A 948 24.56 34.71 27.02
N SER A 949 24.44 34.04 28.17
CA SER A 949 23.34 34.28 29.12
C SER A 949 23.33 35.70 29.70
N GLN A 950 24.51 36.31 29.81
CA GLN A 950 24.68 37.68 30.31
C GLN A 950 24.55 38.75 29.21
N GLY A 951 24.27 38.37 27.96
CA GLY A 951 24.19 39.30 26.83
C GLY A 951 25.54 39.85 26.34
N VAL A 952 26.67 39.40 26.92
CA VAL A 952 28.03 39.85 26.58
C VAL A 952 28.49 39.32 25.21
N LEU A 953 27.96 38.18 24.78
CA LEU A 953 28.18 37.58 23.46
C LEU A 953 26.86 37.43 22.72
N VAL A 954 26.85 37.78 21.43
CA VAL A 954 25.68 37.68 20.52
C VAL A 954 24.36 38.16 21.18
N PRO A 955 24.29 39.44 21.61
CA PRO A 955 23.15 39.99 22.35
C PRO A 955 21.82 39.83 21.59
N ASN A 956 21.83 39.99 20.26
CA ASN A 956 20.61 40.00 19.43
C ASN A 956 20.14 38.60 18.98
N LEU A 957 20.76 37.53 19.50
CA LEU A 957 20.48 36.15 19.06
C LEU A 957 19.04 35.74 19.40
N SER A 958 18.24 35.45 18.36
CA SER A 958 16.85 34.99 18.43
C SER A 958 16.67 33.53 17.99
N ARG A 959 17.65 32.94 17.31
CA ARG A 959 17.59 31.52 16.91
C ARG A 959 18.93 30.83 17.09
N LEU A 960 18.93 29.72 17.82
CA LEU A 960 20.12 28.91 18.09
C LEU A 960 19.84 27.44 17.78
N THR A 961 20.67 26.84 16.94
CA THR A 961 20.72 25.39 16.71
C THR A 961 22.14 24.91 16.98
N CYS A 962 22.34 23.97 17.90
CA CYS A 962 23.67 23.47 18.26
C CYS A 962 23.64 22.02 18.78
N LYS A 963 24.75 21.30 18.65
CA LYS A 963 24.92 19.93 19.15
C LYS A 963 25.23 19.89 20.66
N PHE A 964 24.60 18.98 21.38
CA PHE A 964 24.91 18.66 22.78
C PHE A 964 25.21 17.15 22.93
N ASN A 965 26.10 16.81 23.86
CA ASN A 965 26.68 15.46 23.99
C ASN A 965 26.30 14.74 25.30
N SER A 966 25.56 15.39 26.21
CA SER A 966 25.14 14.82 27.50
C SER A 966 24.03 15.65 28.15
N GLY A 967 23.22 15.05 29.04
CA GLY A 967 22.20 15.76 29.82
C GLY A 967 22.75 16.91 30.68
N LYS A 968 24.01 16.83 31.15
CA LYS A 968 24.69 17.93 31.87
C LYS A 968 24.98 19.15 30.97
N SER A 969 25.23 18.93 29.67
CA SER A 969 25.40 20.01 28.69
C SER A 969 24.07 20.68 28.40
N LEU A 970 23.00 19.90 28.23
CA LEU A 970 21.66 20.44 27.97
C LEU A 970 21.16 21.34 29.10
N ASN A 971 21.32 20.95 30.36
CA ASN A 971 20.96 21.81 31.51
C ASN A 971 21.65 23.17 31.47
N SER A 972 22.91 23.24 31.00
CA SER A 972 23.64 24.50 30.88
C SER A 972 23.10 25.38 29.74
N HIS A 973 22.56 24.78 28.68
CA HIS A 973 21.89 25.50 27.59
C HIS A 973 20.50 26.00 28.02
N LEU A 974 19.73 25.17 28.73
CA LEU A 974 18.42 25.57 29.29
C LEU A 974 18.56 26.70 30.31
N GLN A 975 19.57 26.64 31.17
CA GLN A 975 19.85 27.73 32.12
C GLN A 975 20.24 29.03 31.42
N MET A 976 20.99 28.96 30.31
CA MET A 976 21.31 30.14 29.49
C MET A 976 20.06 30.77 28.87
N LEU A 977 19.12 29.95 28.38
CA LEU A 977 17.85 30.41 27.81
C LEU A 977 16.95 31.06 28.87
N GLN A 978 16.80 30.40 30.02
CA GLN A 978 15.98 30.90 31.12
C GLN A 978 16.47 32.28 31.58
N ASN A 979 17.79 32.42 31.76
CA ASN A 979 18.40 33.69 32.13
C ASN A 979 18.17 34.80 31.07
N ARG A 980 18.15 34.47 29.78
CA ARG A 980 17.82 35.46 28.72
C ARG A 980 16.34 35.85 28.70
N LEU A 981 15.45 34.90 28.93
CA LEU A 981 14.00 35.13 28.99
C LEU A 981 13.60 36.01 30.19
N GLU A 982 14.31 35.87 31.32
CA GLU A 982 14.10 36.70 32.52
C GLU A 982 14.62 38.15 32.33
N TYR A 983 15.64 38.36 31.49
CA TYR A 983 16.22 39.68 31.23
C TYR A 983 15.55 40.48 30.10
N ASP A 984 14.93 39.83 29.10
CA ASP A 984 14.22 40.50 28.00
C ASP A 984 13.00 39.70 27.49
N PRO A 985 11.78 39.96 28.00
CA PRO A 985 10.58 39.15 27.72
C PRO A 985 10.05 39.28 26.28
N GLY A 986 10.57 40.22 25.48
CA GLY A 986 10.23 40.39 24.05
C GLY A 986 10.98 39.43 23.11
N HIS A 987 12.09 38.84 23.55
CA HIS A 987 12.99 38.06 22.71
C HIS A 987 12.67 36.55 22.77
N ARG A 988 11.92 36.03 21.79
CA ARG A 988 11.63 34.59 21.70
C ARG A 988 12.78 33.83 21.05
N LEU A 989 13.61 33.16 21.86
CA LEU A 989 14.71 32.33 21.37
C LEU A 989 14.19 30.91 21.02
N SER A 990 14.20 30.54 19.75
CA SER A 990 13.72 29.22 19.29
C SER A 990 14.88 28.23 19.13
N ILE A 991 14.81 27.06 19.77
CA ILE A 991 15.71 25.93 19.55
C ILE A 991 14.93 24.79 18.86
N PRO A 992 15.20 24.47 17.59
CA PRO A 992 14.63 23.29 16.94
C PRO A 992 15.24 22.00 17.53
N TRP A 993 14.40 21.00 17.84
CA TRP A 993 14.85 19.67 18.24
C TRP A 993 14.87 18.73 17.03
N ASP A 994 15.95 17.96 16.88
CA ASP A 994 16.11 16.94 15.84
C ASP A 994 15.99 15.54 16.47
N THR A 995 14.97 14.77 16.09
CA THR A 995 14.51 13.53 16.78
C THR A 995 15.26 12.26 16.37
N SER A 996 16.53 12.37 15.97
CA SER A 996 17.34 11.21 15.56
C SER A 996 18.06 10.51 16.71
N ALA A 997 17.89 10.97 17.96
CA ALA A 997 18.42 10.30 19.15
C ALA A 997 17.41 9.30 19.75
N SER A 998 17.91 8.12 20.12
CA SER A 998 17.17 6.96 20.65
C SER A 998 16.09 7.32 21.68
N SER A 999 14.93 6.68 21.55
CA SER A 999 13.67 6.88 22.29
C SER A 999 13.72 6.75 23.82
N GLN A 1000 14.87 6.51 24.44
CA GLN A 1000 14.97 6.22 25.88
C GLN A 1000 15.06 7.46 26.79
N ASP A 1001 15.36 8.67 26.27
CA ASP A 1001 15.51 9.87 27.11
C ASP A 1001 14.24 10.75 27.21
N LEU A 1002 13.13 10.36 26.58
CA LEU A 1002 11.89 11.16 26.47
C LEU A 1002 10.97 11.13 27.71
N HIS A 1003 11.32 10.42 28.78
CA HIS A 1003 10.42 10.19 29.93
C HIS A 1003 10.73 10.97 31.21
N HIS A 1004 11.65 11.94 31.20
CA HIS A 1004 11.97 12.68 32.43
C HIS A 1004 11.00 13.89 32.64
N PRO A 1005 10.35 14.02 33.81
CA PRO A 1005 9.25 14.98 34.03
C PRO A 1005 9.66 16.46 34.07
N ARG A 1006 10.96 16.77 34.19
CA ARG A 1006 11.49 18.16 34.08
C ARG A 1006 11.53 18.73 32.64
N TRP A 1007 11.07 17.98 31.64
CA TRP A 1007 11.32 18.27 30.21
C TRP A 1007 10.07 18.70 29.43
N ARG A 1008 8.92 18.84 30.09
CA ARG A 1008 7.72 19.46 29.51
C ARG A 1008 7.72 20.96 29.70
#